data_AF-A0A953JKQ8-F1
#
_entry.id   AF-A0A953JKQ8-F1
#
_cell.length_a   1.000
_cell.length_b   1.000
_cell.length_c   1.000
_cell.angle_alpha   90.00
_cell.angle_beta   90.00
_cell.angle_gamma   90.00
#
_symmetry.space_group_name_H-M   'P 1'
#
loop_
_entity.id
_entity.type
_entity.pdbx_description
1 polymer ?
#
loop_
_entity_poly.entity_id
_entity_poly.type
_entity_poly.pdbx_seq_one_letter_code
_entity_poly.pdbx_strand_id
1 'polypeptide(L)'
;MLAAAPAPRRPSASPAEAAILAAGFDVQPREMPALVRLVERRMSADAGVVRQALCEVRRRAWTARLNDLANRAGRIRVRRADSAAAAAAVTDPEASDSALLAALEEVLAARFRAAGPTPEAALEVILAELADAESAPLPADRHAMLAREIATAHGLDADSARRFIETSARAEDRRRQEHRAAQAAARARRREEVQRLREWERSLVDFRAVPELLGCSTKEALRWVGAGLIPVARRVPVHGKGKGQERWEFDPAELVKLRGEIPNWREAERDTREDRKRGKPAAPALKLGRGANAAVARVAALDRYAGHFATARALDRRITLVTGPTNSGKSHTALDRLAKGESGLALAPLRLLAHEFKEALGERGVAASLSTGEERIPVPGSRHLAATVEMCPFHAPVDVAVVDEAQMLLDRDRGAAWTAAIMGAPARHVFVLGAPESVPLVQRIARLCGDPIEEVSLKRKGPLVAASRPVPLGDLRAGDALVAFSRRDVLDLRAELVRRGRRVAVVYGALSPEVRRAEAARFREGDAEILVATDAIGMGLNLPIRRVVFSTLRKFDGEGRRELTAQEVKQIGGRAGRFGRFEEGVVAVLAGGGCPEFIRMMLNAPPAMPEDLRPQVQPDADIIAAVAAEIGSDSLFGVL
;
A
#
# COMPACT_ATOMS: atom_id res chain seq x y z
N MET A 1 65.70 56.81 -8.68
CA MET A 1 64.37 57.14 -9.26
C MET A 1 63.51 55.90 -9.20
N LEU A 2 62.46 55.96 -8.38
CA LEU A 2 61.41 54.94 -8.27
C LEU A 2 60.53 54.99 -9.53
N ALA A 3 60.34 53.85 -10.18
CA ALA A 3 59.24 53.67 -11.14
C ALA A 3 58.03 53.13 -10.38
N ALA A 4 57.00 53.96 -10.24
CA ALA A 4 55.76 53.62 -9.56
C ALA A 4 54.98 52.57 -10.36
N ALA A 5 54.58 51.47 -9.70
CA ALA A 5 53.70 50.46 -10.25
C ALA A 5 52.29 51.05 -10.50
N PRO A 6 51.59 50.62 -11.58
CA PRO A 6 50.25 51.13 -11.87
C PRO A 6 49.24 50.59 -10.84
N ALA A 7 48.39 51.47 -10.33
CA ALA A 7 47.31 51.12 -9.42
C ALA A 7 46.29 50.17 -10.07
N PRO A 8 45.68 49.23 -9.32
CA PRO A 8 44.70 48.31 -9.85
C PRO A 8 43.43 49.07 -10.29
N ARG A 9 43.02 48.88 -11.55
CA ARG A 9 41.73 49.38 -12.07
C ARG A 9 40.58 48.72 -11.29
N ARG A 10 39.77 49.52 -10.60
CA ARG A 10 38.46 49.07 -10.09
C ARG A 10 37.59 48.64 -11.28
N PRO A 11 36.84 47.53 -11.20
CA PRO A 11 35.91 47.16 -12.26
C PRO A 11 34.85 48.27 -12.40
N SER A 12 34.58 48.68 -13.63
CA SER A 12 33.50 49.62 -13.95
C SER A 12 32.18 49.00 -13.50
N ALA A 13 31.50 49.62 -12.54
CA ALA A 13 30.17 49.19 -12.11
C ALA A 13 29.22 49.15 -13.31
N SER A 14 28.43 48.09 -13.45
CA SER A 14 27.45 48.02 -14.54
C SER A 14 26.41 49.15 -14.40
N PRO A 15 25.76 49.62 -15.48
CA PRO A 15 24.69 50.63 -15.37
C PRO A 15 23.58 50.22 -14.39
N ALA A 16 23.31 48.93 -14.26
CA ALA A 16 22.37 48.39 -13.28
C ALA A 16 22.90 48.47 -11.84
N GLU A 17 24.19 48.19 -11.61
CA GLU A 17 24.82 48.38 -10.28
C GLU A 17 24.79 49.85 -9.85
N ALA A 18 25.07 50.79 -10.76
CA ALA A 18 24.99 52.22 -10.48
C ALA A 18 23.55 52.66 -10.12
N ALA A 19 22.55 52.16 -10.83
CA ALA A 19 21.14 52.42 -10.54
C ALA A 19 20.69 51.84 -9.18
N ILE A 20 21.15 50.63 -8.84
CA ILE A 20 20.88 50.01 -7.53
C ILE A 20 21.45 50.85 -6.40
N LEU A 21 22.69 51.32 -6.52
CA LEU A 21 23.33 52.16 -5.52
C LEU A 21 22.64 53.53 -5.39
N ALA A 22 22.18 54.10 -6.51
CA ALA A 22 21.48 55.38 -6.54
C ALA A 22 20.05 55.30 -5.93
N ALA A 23 19.45 54.10 -5.87
CA ALA A 23 18.10 53.92 -5.33
C ALA A 23 18.02 54.03 -3.79
N GLY A 24 19.16 53.94 -3.09
CA GLY A 24 19.26 54.24 -1.65
C GLY A 24 18.68 53.19 -0.69
N PHE A 25 18.34 51.98 -1.16
CA PHE A 25 17.89 50.87 -0.31
C PHE A 25 19.07 50.18 0.40
N ASP A 26 18.86 49.66 1.61
CA ASP A 26 19.85 48.79 2.26
C ASP A 26 19.93 47.45 1.50
N VAL A 27 20.92 47.27 0.63
CA VAL A 27 21.12 46.04 -0.17
C VAL A 27 22.29 45.25 0.39
N GLN A 28 22.04 44.00 0.77
CA GLN A 28 23.07 43.13 1.31
C GLN A 28 24.00 42.62 0.19
N PRO A 29 25.32 42.45 0.42
CA PRO A 29 26.26 42.03 -0.63
C PRO A 29 25.87 40.73 -1.36
N ARG A 30 25.20 39.81 -0.65
CA ARG A 30 24.69 38.54 -1.20
C ARG A 30 23.50 38.70 -2.15
N GLU A 31 22.78 39.82 -2.08
CA GLU A 31 21.59 40.12 -2.90
C GLU A 31 22.00 40.74 -4.25
N MET A 32 23.16 41.41 -4.28
CA MET A 32 23.65 42.19 -5.43
C MET A 32 23.67 41.39 -6.75
N PRO A 33 24.21 40.15 -6.84
CA PRO A 33 24.27 39.43 -8.12
C PRO A 33 22.89 39.06 -8.68
N ALA A 34 21.90 38.85 -7.80
CA ALA A 34 20.54 38.54 -8.23
C ALA A 34 19.79 39.81 -8.64
N LEU A 35 20.00 40.90 -7.91
CA LEU A 35 19.38 42.19 -8.16
C LEU A 35 19.86 42.81 -9.48
N VAL A 36 21.16 42.78 -9.75
CA VAL A 36 21.75 43.24 -11.02
C VAL A 36 21.11 42.52 -12.21
N ARG A 37 21.02 41.19 -12.17
CA ARG A 37 20.39 40.40 -13.24
C ARG A 37 18.92 40.74 -13.47
N LEU A 38 18.17 41.09 -12.42
CA LEU A 38 16.75 41.43 -12.54
C LEU A 38 16.55 42.85 -13.06
N VAL A 39 17.40 43.79 -12.66
CA VAL A 39 17.38 45.18 -13.14
C VAL A 39 17.83 45.24 -14.59
N GLU A 40 18.87 44.50 -14.99
CA GLU A 40 19.35 44.42 -16.39
C GLU A 40 18.30 43.87 -17.36
N ARG A 41 17.39 43.01 -16.88
CA ARG A 41 16.29 42.45 -17.69
C ARG A 41 15.15 43.43 -17.91
N ARG A 42 15.13 44.57 -17.21
CA ARG A 42 14.05 45.56 -17.26
C ARG A 42 14.53 46.78 -18.03
N MET A 43 13.67 47.33 -18.90
CA MET A 43 14.04 48.36 -19.87
C MET A 43 14.37 49.73 -19.24
N SER A 44 13.97 49.97 -17.99
CA SER A 44 14.36 51.14 -17.18
C SER A 44 14.95 50.69 -15.84
N ALA A 45 15.99 51.41 -15.37
CA ALA A 45 16.63 51.17 -14.08
C ALA A 45 16.29 52.32 -13.09
N ASP A 46 15.01 52.68 -13.00
CA ASP A 46 14.53 53.67 -12.04
C ASP A 46 14.37 53.07 -10.63
N ALA A 47 14.21 53.94 -9.62
CA ALA A 47 14.08 53.52 -8.22
C ALA A 47 12.85 52.61 -7.96
N GLY A 48 11.79 52.72 -8.76
CA GLY A 48 10.61 51.86 -8.64
C GLY A 48 10.89 50.44 -9.13
N VAL A 49 11.64 50.31 -10.23
CA VAL A 49 12.10 49.03 -10.75
C VAL A 49 13.06 48.36 -9.77
N VAL A 50 14.01 49.11 -9.21
CA VAL A 50 14.95 48.58 -8.19
C VAL A 50 14.18 48.10 -6.96
N ARG A 51 13.16 48.85 -6.49
CA ARG A 51 12.29 48.44 -5.37
C ARG A 51 11.62 47.10 -5.64
N GLN A 52 10.96 46.95 -6.79
CA GLN A 52 10.27 45.71 -7.17
C GLN A 52 11.22 44.52 -7.29
N ALA A 53 12.38 44.73 -7.93
CA ALA A 53 13.39 43.70 -8.08
C ALA A 53 13.96 43.27 -6.71
N LEU A 54 14.14 44.21 -5.78
CA LEU A 54 14.60 43.93 -4.41
C LEU A 54 13.57 43.14 -3.61
N CYS A 55 12.28 43.49 -3.69
CA CYS A 55 11.20 42.68 -3.12
C CYS A 55 11.20 41.25 -3.68
N GLU A 56 11.39 41.08 -4.98
CA GLU A 56 11.47 39.75 -5.62
C GLU A 56 12.62 38.90 -5.09
N VAL A 57 13.80 39.50 -4.89
CA VAL A 57 14.96 38.82 -4.29
C VAL A 57 14.66 38.41 -2.85
N ARG A 58 13.97 39.27 -2.09
CA ARG A 58 13.68 39.08 -0.66
C ARG A 58 12.51 38.15 -0.37
N ARG A 59 11.57 37.96 -1.30
CA ARG A 59 10.37 37.08 -1.15
C ARG A 59 10.69 35.72 -0.55
N ARG A 60 11.75 35.05 -1.03
CA ARG A 60 12.14 33.72 -0.51
C ARG A 60 12.56 33.77 0.96
N ALA A 61 13.30 34.81 1.36
CA ALA A 61 13.71 35.01 2.75
C ALA A 61 12.51 35.38 3.63
N TRP A 62 11.61 36.24 3.15
CA TRP A 62 10.36 36.57 3.84
C TRP A 62 9.43 35.38 4.02
N THR A 63 9.26 34.51 3.02
CA THR A 63 8.48 33.28 3.17
C THR A 63 9.04 32.37 4.27
N ALA A 64 10.38 32.24 4.36
CA ALA A 64 11.01 31.49 5.45
C ALA A 64 10.79 32.17 6.81
N ARG A 65 10.99 33.49 6.87
CA ARG A 65 10.79 34.29 8.09
C ARG A 65 9.35 34.22 8.59
N LEU A 66 8.36 34.30 7.70
CA LEU A 66 6.94 34.18 8.00
C LEU A 66 6.59 32.82 8.60
N ASN A 67 7.15 31.73 8.08
CA ASN A 67 6.98 30.41 8.69
C ASN A 67 7.54 30.37 10.13
N ASP A 68 8.73 30.95 10.36
CA ASP A 68 9.34 30.99 11.69
C ASP A 68 8.55 31.87 12.67
N LEU A 69 7.99 32.98 12.20
CA LEU A 69 7.14 33.87 12.99
C LEU A 69 5.80 33.21 13.32
N ALA A 70 5.16 32.57 12.34
CA ALA A 70 3.91 31.82 12.52
C ALA A 70 4.07 30.67 13.53
N ASN A 71 5.17 29.93 13.44
CA ASN A 71 5.49 28.85 14.37
C ASN A 71 5.70 29.37 15.81
N ARG A 72 6.39 30.51 15.97
CA ARG A 72 6.62 31.15 17.29
C ARG A 72 5.34 31.71 17.90
N ALA A 73 4.43 32.24 17.08
CA ALA A 73 3.12 32.72 17.50
C ALA A 73 2.14 31.57 17.82
N GLY A 74 2.55 30.31 17.63
CA GLY A 74 1.70 29.14 17.86
C GLY A 74 0.55 29.00 16.89
N ARG A 75 0.53 29.75 15.77
CA ARG A 75 -0.59 29.75 14.81
C ARG A 75 -0.79 28.38 14.19
N ILE A 76 -2.05 28.02 13.98
CA ILE A 76 -2.39 26.70 13.44
C ILE A 76 -2.04 26.66 11.96
N ARG A 77 -0.94 25.96 11.69
CA ARG A 77 -0.52 25.41 10.39
C ARG A 77 -0.75 26.35 9.22
N VAL A 78 -0.01 27.45 9.23
CA VAL A 78 0.21 28.29 8.06
C VAL A 78 0.83 27.44 6.94
N ARG A 79 0.15 27.35 5.79
CA ARG A 79 0.66 26.59 4.65
C ARG A 79 1.83 27.35 4.05
N ARG A 80 2.75 26.62 3.41
CA ARG A 80 3.83 27.27 2.63
C ARG A 80 3.27 28.19 1.54
N ALA A 81 2.11 27.85 0.98
CA ALA A 81 1.39 28.68 0.03
C ALA A 81 0.92 30.01 0.66
N ASP A 82 0.43 29.98 1.91
CA ASP A 82 -0.02 31.18 2.62
C ASP A 82 1.15 32.14 2.88
N SER A 83 2.28 31.63 3.38
CA SER A 83 3.50 32.42 3.60
C SER A 83 4.12 32.94 2.29
N ALA A 84 3.97 32.21 1.19
CA ALA A 84 4.43 32.64 -0.13
C ALA A 84 3.53 33.75 -0.71
N ALA A 85 2.20 33.61 -0.58
CA ALA A 85 1.24 34.63 -0.99
C ALA A 85 1.40 35.92 -0.17
N ALA A 86 1.59 35.80 1.14
CA ALA A 86 1.85 36.94 2.02
C ALA A 86 3.15 37.66 1.65
N ALA A 87 4.24 36.92 1.44
CA ALA A 87 5.51 37.50 0.97
C ALA A 87 5.39 38.16 -0.42
N ALA A 88 4.52 37.65 -1.29
CA ALA A 88 4.30 38.22 -2.61
C ALA A 88 3.52 39.55 -2.57
N ALA A 89 2.62 39.71 -1.60
CA ALA A 89 1.83 40.92 -1.37
C ALA A 89 2.63 42.10 -0.79
N VAL A 90 3.80 41.82 -0.19
CA VAL A 90 4.67 42.88 0.37
C VAL A 90 5.41 43.63 -0.75
N THR A 91 5.19 44.95 -0.80
CA THR A 91 5.79 45.86 -1.78
C THR A 91 6.89 46.75 -1.20
N ASP A 92 7.08 46.74 0.11
CA ASP A 92 8.14 47.47 0.80
C ASP A 92 9.36 46.54 1.00
N PRO A 93 10.52 46.83 0.38
CA PRO A 93 11.72 46.01 0.53
C PRO A 93 12.29 46.03 1.96
N GLU A 94 11.92 47.00 2.78
CA GLU A 94 12.38 47.15 4.17
C GLU A 94 11.28 46.79 5.19
N ALA A 95 10.26 46.02 4.75
CA ALA A 95 9.16 45.58 5.57
C ALA A 95 9.62 44.92 6.89
N SER A 96 9.08 45.43 8.00
CA SER A 96 9.29 44.89 9.33
C SER A 96 8.62 43.52 9.51
N ASP A 97 9.02 42.79 10.56
CA ASP A 97 8.33 41.55 10.97
C ASP A 97 6.82 41.80 11.23
N SER A 98 6.43 42.99 11.71
CA SER A 98 5.02 43.35 11.92
C SER A 98 4.26 43.54 10.60
N ALA A 99 4.88 44.17 9.60
CA ALA A 99 4.28 44.33 8.27
C ALA A 99 4.12 42.97 7.56
N LEU A 100 5.10 42.08 7.71
CA LEU A 100 5.02 40.70 7.21
C LEU A 100 3.87 39.93 7.86
N LEU A 101 3.72 40.02 9.19
CA LEU A 101 2.63 39.36 9.92
C LEU A 101 1.26 39.90 9.52
N ALA A 102 1.13 41.21 9.29
CA ALA A 102 -0.11 41.82 8.81
C ALA A 102 -0.51 41.29 7.42
N ALA A 103 0.45 41.21 6.49
CA ALA A 103 0.23 40.60 5.16
C ALA A 103 -0.20 39.12 5.27
N LEU A 104 0.34 38.38 6.24
CA LEU A 104 -0.06 37.00 6.49
C LEU A 104 -1.48 36.90 7.08
N GLU A 105 -1.87 37.82 7.96
CA GLU A 105 -3.23 37.89 8.50
C GLU A 105 -4.28 38.10 7.42
N GLU A 106 -4.02 38.97 6.45
CA GLU A 106 -4.94 39.20 5.33
C GLU A 106 -5.14 37.95 4.46
N VAL A 107 -4.05 37.24 4.15
CA VAL A 107 -4.09 36.00 3.36
C VAL A 107 -4.86 34.91 4.10
N LEU A 108 -4.59 34.74 5.40
CA LEU A 108 -5.31 33.76 6.22
C LEU A 108 -6.79 34.11 6.36
N ALA A 109 -7.12 35.39 6.56
CA ALA A 109 -8.50 35.84 6.64
C ALA A 109 -9.26 35.60 5.33
N ALA A 110 -8.62 35.83 4.17
CA ALA A 110 -9.18 35.50 2.86
C ALA A 110 -9.41 33.99 2.71
N ARG A 111 -8.46 33.15 3.15
CA ARG A 111 -8.59 31.69 3.12
C ARG A 111 -9.72 31.20 4.00
N PHE A 112 -9.86 31.71 5.22
CA PHE A 112 -10.94 31.31 6.12
C PHE A 112 -12.32 31.69 5.57
N ARG A 113 -12.47 32.89 5.00
CA ARG A 113 -13.71 33.28 4.31
C ARG A 113 -14.02 32.44 3.07
N ALA A 114 -12.98 31.98 2.36
CA ALA A 114 -13.15 31.09 1.21
C ALA A 114 -13.53 29.65 1.61
N ALA A 115 -13.20 29.22 2.83
CA ALA A 115 -13.49 27.88 3.32
C ALA A 115 -14.99 27.67 3.62
N GLY A 116 -15.74 28.73 3.93
CA GLY A 116 -17.19 28.65 4.12
C GLY A 116 -17.86 30.01 4.23
N PRO A 117 -19.16 30.12 3.93
CA PRO A 117 -19.89 31.39 3.99
C PRO A 117 -20.16 31.87 5.43
N THR A 118 -20.12 30.96 6.41
CA THR A 118 -20.26 31.27 7.84
C THR A 118 -19.05 30.79 8.64
N PRO A 119 -18.78 31.36 9.83
CA PRO A 119 -17.70 30.91 10.71
C PRO A 119 -17.79 29.42 11.06
N GLU A 120 -19.01 28.90 11.24
CA GLU A 120 -19.26 27.48 11.54
C GLU A 120 -18.85 26.58 10.37
N ALA A 121 -19.27 26.92 9.14
CA ALA A 121 -18.93 26.17 7.94
C ALA A 121 -17.42 26.23 7.65
N ALA A 122 -16.81 27.41 7.82
CA ALA A 122 -15.37 27.58 7.67
C ALA A 122 -14.62 26.74 8.71
N LEU A 123 -15.04 26.75 9.98
CA LEU A 123 -14.41 25.96 11.03
C LEU A 123 -14.54 24.46 10.75
N GLU A 124 -15.69 23.99 10.28
CA GLU A 124 -15.90 22.58 9.92
C GLU A 124 -14.97 22.13 8.79
N VAL A 125 -14.89 22.90 7.70
CA VAL A 125 -14.00 22.60 6.56
C VAL A 125 -12.53 22.60 6.98
N ILE A 126 -12.10 23.61 7.73
CA ILE A 126 -10.69 23.70 8.18
C ILE A 126 -10.35 22.58 9.17
N LEU A 127 -11.27 22.20 10.06
CA LEU A 127 -11.07 21.06 10.97
C LEU A 127 -11.00 19.73 10.22
N ALA A 128 -11.81 19.55 9.17
CA ALA A 128 -11.75 18.37 8.31
C ALA A 128 -10.40 18.27 7.57
N GLU A 129 -9.91 19.38 7.00
CA GLU A 129 -8.58 19.45 6.39
C GLU A 129 -7.45 19.11 7.39
N LEU A 130 -7.60 19.51 8.65
CA LEU A 130 -6.63 19.22 9.71
C LEU A 130 -6.71 17.74 10.16
N ALA A 131 -7.91 17.15 10.21
CA ALA A 131 -8.12 15.75 10.55
C ALA A 131 -7.53 14.80 9.51
N ASP A 132 -7.58 15.14 8.22
CA ASP A 132 -6.93 14.37 7.16
C ASP A 132 -5.38 14.38 7.27
N ALA A 133 -4.83 15.43 7.90
CA ALA A 133 -3.39 15.64 8.03
C ALA A 133 -2.80 15.17 9.38
N GLU A 134 -3.62 15.01 10.42
CA GLU A 134 -3.22 14.65 11.78
C GLU A 134 -3.92 13.36 12.24
N SER A 135 -3.15 12.39 12.75
CA SER A 135 -3.71 11.11 13.23
C SER A 135 -4.48 11.22 14.56
N ALA A 136 -4.57 12.41 15.15
CA ALA A 136 -5.19 12.67 16.44
C ALA A 136 -6.01 13.97 16.43
N PRO A 137 -7.08 14.09 17.24
CA PRO A 137 -7.88 15.31 17.33
C PRO A 137 -7.07 16.50 17.86
N LEU A 138 -7.36 17.70 17.37
CA LEU A 138 -6.73 18.95 17.83
C LEU A 138 -6.94 19.20 19.33
N PRO A 139 -5.93 19.57 20.12
CA PRO A 139 -6.12 19.99 21.51
C PRO A 139 -7.15 21.13 21.68
N ALA A 140 -7.86 21.18 22.83
CA ALA A 140 -8.98 22.11 23.04
C ALA A 140 -8.57 23.60 23.00
N ASP A 141 -7.39 23.91 23.54
CA ASP A 141 -6.74 25.21 23.45
C ASP A 141 -6.50 25.64 21.99
N ARG A 142 -6.06 24.70 21.15
CA ARG A 142 -5.84 24.94 19.72
C ARG A 142 -7.15 25.10 18.96
N HIS A 143 -8.14 24.28 19.25
CA HIS A 143 -9.47 24.42 18.66
C HIS A 143 -10.07 25.82 18.96
N ALA A 144 -9.98 26.28 20.21
CA ALA A 144 -10.45 27.61 20.59
C ALA A 144 -9.70 28.75 19.89
N MET A 145 -8.37 28.59 19.71
CA MET A 145 -7.56 29.57 18.97
C MET A 145 -7.97 29.65 17.49
N LEU A 146 -8.19 28.51 16.83
CA LEU A 146 -8.67 28.48 15.45
C LEU A 146 -10.05 29.13 15.31
N ALA A 147 -10.98 28.79 16.20
CA ALA A 147 -12.30 29.40 16.22
C ALA A 147 -12.22 30.93 16.37
N ARG A 148 -11.30 31.42 17.20
CA ARG A 148 -11.06 32.87 17.34
C ARG A 148 -10.50 33.50 16.06
N GLU A 149 -9.54 32.87 15.40
CA GLU A 149 -9.00 33.37 14.12
C GLU A 149 -10.07 33.43 13.03
N ILE A 150 -10.94 32.42 12.94
CA ILE A 150 -12.05 32.37 12.00
C ILE A 150 -13.10 33.45 12.33
N ALA A 151 -13.45 33.62 13.61
CA ALA A 151 -14.38 34.67 14.03
C ALA A 151 -13.88 36.07 13.62
N THR A 152 -12.59 36.35 13.84
CA THR A 152 -11.96 37.60 13.40
C THR A 152 -11.99 37.75 11.88
N ALA A 153 -11.68 36.69 11.13
CA ALA A 153 -11.69 36.71 9.66
C ALA A 153 -13.08 36.99 9.05
N HIS A 154 -14.14 36.56 9.74
CA HIS A 154 -15.53 36.81 9.37
C HIS A 154 -16.10 38.11 9.96
N GLY A 155 -15.30 38.90 10.70
CA GLY A 155 -15.71 40.20 11.22
C GLY A 155 -16.77 40.13 12.34
N LEU A 156 -16.78 39.04 13.12
CA LEU A 156 -17.70 38.92 14.25
C LEU A 156 -17.38 39.95 15.34
N ASP A 157 -18.41 40.56 15.91
CA ASP A 157 -18.27 41.39 17.11
C ASP A 157 -17.81 40.55 18.32
N ALA A 158 -17.35 41.22 19.38
CA ALA A 158 -16.77 40.55 20.55
C ALA A 158 -17.73 39.60 21.27
N ASP A 159 -19.04 39.82 21.22
CA ASP A 159 -20.02 38.99 21.91
C ASP A 159 -20.46 37.80 21.03
N SER A 160 -20.59 38.03 19.72
CA SER A 160 -20.83 36.98 18.73
C SER A 160 -19.63 36.02 18.61
N ALA A 161 -18.40 36.54 18.63
CA ALA A 161 -17.18 35.73 18.62
C ALA A 161 -17.07 34.86 19.89
N ARG A 162 -17.38 35.42 21.08
CA ARG A 162 -17.39 34.65 22.33
C ARG A 162 -18.39 33.50 22.29
N ARG A 163 -19.64 33.76 21.86
CA ARG A 163 -20.68 32.73 21.70
C ARG A 163 -20.28 31.64 20.71
N PHE A 164 -19.69 32.01 19.58
CA PHE A 164 -19.20 31.06 18.57
C PHE A 164 -18.12 30.13 19.16
N ILE A 165 -17.11 30.69 19.83
CA ILE A 165 -16.02 29.90 20.44
C ILE A 165 -16.59 28.92 21.48
N GLU A 166 -17.46 29.37 22.38
CA GLU A 166 -18.07 28.50 23.41
C GLU A 166 -18.91 27.39 22.80
N THR A 167 -19.72 27.71 21.79
CA THR A 167 -20.61 26.74 21.13
C THR A 167 -19.80 25.69 20.38
N SER A 168 -18.74 26.12 19.67
CA SER A 168 -17.84 25.22 18.96
C SER A 168 -17.09 24.28 19.90
N ALA A 169 -16.62 24.78 21.05
CA ALA A 169 -15.93 23.97 22.06
C ALA A 169 -16.86 22.89 22.65
N ARG A 170 -18.10 23.26 22.99
CA ARG A 170 -19.10 22.30 23.51
C ARG A 170 -19.47 21.23 22.49
N ALA A 171 -19.55 21.59 21.20
CA ALA A 171 -19.83 20.64 20.13
C ALA A 171 -18.69 19.63 19.94
N GLU A 172 -17.44 20.09 19.98
CA GLU A 172 -16.26 19.24 19.86
C GLU A 172 -16.09 18.30 21.07
N ASP A 173 -16.32 18.78 22.28
CA ASP A 173 -16.30 17.94 23.48
C ASP A 173 -17.36 16.84 23.43
N ARG A 174 -18.56 17.13 22.92
CA ARG A 174 -19.62 16.14 22.71
C ARG A 174 -19.19 15.04 21.74
N ARG A 175 -18.66 15.42 20.57
CA ARG A 175 -18.14 14.45 19.57
C ARG A 175 -17.05 13.56 20.16
N ARG A 176 -16.15 14.12 20.98
CA ARG A 176 -15.09 13.35 21.66
C ARG A 176 -15.64 12.35 22.64
N GLN A 177 -16.63 12.74 23.43
CA GLN A 177 -17.28 11.85 24.39
C GLN A 177 -17.99 10.70 23.67
N GLU A 178 -18.74 11.00 22.60
CA GLU A 178 -19.42 9.99 21.76
C GLU A 178 -18.40 9.02 21.13
N HIS A 179 -17.31 9.52 20.56
CA HIS A 179 -16.27 8.68 19.96
C HIS A 179 -15.59 7.78 21.01
N ARG A 180 -15.27 8.31 22.19
CA ARG A 180 -14.70 7.52 23.30
C ARG A 180 -15.67 6.45 23.80
N ALA A 181 -16.95 6.78 23.93
CA ALA A 181 -17.99 5.84 24.34
C ALA A 181 -18.17 4.71 23.30
N ALA A 182 -18.19 5.05 22.01
CA ALA A 182 -18.26 4.07 20.92
C ALA A 182 -17.06 3.13 20.91
N GLN A 183 -15.84 3.66 21.08
CA GLN A 183 -14.62 2.85 21.17
C GLN A 183 -14.63 1.93 22.41
N ALA A 184 -15.08 2.43 23.56
CA ALA A 184 -15.18 1.64 24.78
C ALA A 184 -16.21 0.50 24.63
N ALA A 185 -17.38 0.78 24.06
CA ALA A 185 -18.41 -0.22 23.78
C ALA A 185 -17.91 -1.29 22.79
N ALA A 186 -17.20 -0.89 21.73
CA ALA A 186 -16.59 -1.84 20.80
C ALA A 186 -15.54 -2.75 21.47
N ARG A 187 -14.71 -2.19 22.36
CA ARG A 187 -13.73 -2.97 23.14
C ARG A 187 -14.39 -3.92 24.12
N ALA A 188 -15.50 -3.52 24.75
CA ALA A 188 -16.27 -4.37 25.66
C ALA A 188 -16.88 -5.57 24.92
N ARG A 189 -17.58 -5.32 23.81
CA ARG A 189 -18.14 -6.38 22.95
C ARG A 189 -17.10 -7.37 22.48
N ARG A 190 -15.93 -6.89 22.03
CA ARG A 190 -14.81 -7.75 21.61
C ARG A 190 -14.28 -8.61 22.76
N ARG A 191 -14.24 -8.09 23.99
CA ARG A 191 -13.80 -8.87 25.16
C ARG A 191 -14.79 -9.97 25.51
N GLU A 192 -16.09 -9.66 25.50
CA GLU A 192 -17.16 -10.63 25.75
C GLU A 192 -17.14 -11.75 24.69
N GLU A 193 -16.97 -11.41 23.42
CA GLU A 193 -16.91 -12.36 22.32
C GLU A 193 -15.67 -13.27 22.40
N VAL A 194 -14.49 -12.70 22.68
CA VAL A 194 -13.26 -13.49 22.91
C VAL A 194 -13.41 -14.39 24.13
N GLN A 195 -14.09 -13.94 25.19
CA GLN A 195 -14.37 -14.78 26.35
C GLN A 195 -15.30 -15.94 26.00
N ARG A 196 -16.38 -15.68 25.25
CA ARG A 196 -17.31 -16.70 24.76
C ARG A 196 -16.61 -17.75 23.89
N LEU A 197 -15.73 -17.32 22.99
CA LEU A 197 -14.93 -18.23 22.17
C LEU A 197 -13.99 -19.10 23.01
N ARG A 198 -13.34 -18.54 24.03
CA ARG A 198 -12.49 -19.31 24.95
C ARG A 198 -13.28 -20.32 25.78
N GLU A 199 -14.48 -19.95 26.22
CA GLU A 199 -15.39 -20.86 26.93
C GLU A 199 -15.87 -21.99 26.01
N TRP A 200 -16.21 -21.68 24.77
CA TRP A 200 -16.55 -22.67 23.74
C TRP A 200 -15.37 -23.60 23.42
N GLU A 201 -14.17 -23.08 23.18
CA GLU A 201 -12.96 -23.88 22.94
C GLU A 201 -12.65 -24.83 24.10
N ARG A 202 -12.89 -24.40 25.35
CA ARG A 202 -12.72 -25.24 26.55
C ARG A 202 -13.78 -26.34 26.67
N SER A 203 -14.95 -26.15 26.05
CA SER A 203 -16.04 -27.13 26.07
C SER A 203 -15.87 -28.24 25.04
N LEU A 204 -14.95 -28.09 24.08
CA LEU A 204 -14.69 -29.10 23.06
C LEU A 204 -14.14 -30.39 23.67
N VAL A 205 -14.59 -31.52 23.14
CA VAL A 205 -14.20 -32.86 23.58
C VAL A 205 -13.35 -33.57 22.54
N ASP A 206 -12.54 -34.52 22.98
CA ASP A 206 -11.75 -35.34 22.07
C ASP A 206 -12.59 -36.43 21.39
N PHE A 207 -11.99 -37.10 20.38
CA PHE A 207 -12.65 -38.20 19.67
C PHE A 207 -13.11 -39.36 20.57
N ARG A 208 -12.51 -39.57 21.76
CA ARG A 208 -12.87 -40.69 22.65
C ARG A 208 -14.25 -40.50 23.27
N ALA A 209 -14.70 -39.25 23.42
CA ALA A 209 -16.05 -38.94 23.90
C ALA A 209 -17.13 -39.13 22.83
N VAL A 210 -16.77 -39.12 21.54
CA VAL A 210 -17.73 -39.16 20.42
C VAL A 210 -18.59 -40.44 20.40
N PRO A 211 -18.04 -41.67 20.54
CA PRO A 211 -18.85 -42.89 20.52
C PRO A 211 -19.89 -42.96 21.64
N GLU A 212 -19.52 -42.52 22.85
CA GLU A 212 -20.41 -42.46 24.01
C GLU A 212 -21.48 -41.39 23.83
N LEU A 213 -21.09 -40.20 23.35
CA LEU A 213 -22.02 -39.12 23.08
C LEU A 213 -22.97 -39.42 21.92
N LEU A 214 -22.65 -40.33 20.99
CA LEU A 214 -23.52 -40.68 19.86
C LEU A 214 -24.22 -42.05 20.00
N GLY A 215 -23.89 -42.86 21.01
CA GLY A 215 -24.43 -44.22 21.15
C GLY A 215 -24.02 -45.14 20.00
N CYS A 216 -22.79 -45.01 19.51
CA CYS A 216 -22.25 -45.79 18.40
C CYS A 216 -20.91 -46.44 18.73
N SER A 217 -20.49 -47.41 17.91
CA SER A 217 -19.17 -48.02 18.07
C SER A 217 -18.06 -47.07 17.58
N THR A 218 -16.86 -47.21 18.14
CA THR A 218 -15.69 -46.42 17.71
C THR A 218 -15.40 -46.56 16.21
N LYS A 219 -15.65 -47.75 15.64
CA LYS A 219 -15.48 -47.99 14.20
C LYS A 219 -16.53 -47.28 13.35
N GLU A 220 -17.77 -47.16 13.82
CA GLU A 220 -18.82 -46.37 13.15
C GLU A 220 -18.48 -44.88 13.22
N ALA A 221 -18.14 -44.36 14.41
CA ALA A 221 -17.75 -42.97 14.59
C ALA A 221 -16.57 -42.58 13.68
N LEU A 222 -15.51 -43.40 13.60
CA LEU A 222 -14.38 -43.13 12.71
C LEU A 222 -14.78 -43.10 11.23
N ARG A 223 -15.66 -44.01 10.80
CA ARG A 223 -16.17 -44.02 9.42
C ARG A 223 -17.01 -42.79 9.12
N TRP A 224 -17.87 -42.38 10.04
CA TRP A 224 -18.74 -41.22 9.88
C TRP A 224 -17.98 -39.90 9.95
N VAL A 225 -16.93 -39.79 10.77
CA VAL A 225 -15.98 -38.66 10.70
C VAL A 225 -15.26 -38.66 9.35
N GLY A 226 -14.76 -39.81 8.88
CA GLY A 226 -14.11 -39.91 7.56
C GLY A 226 -15.03 -39.64 6.37
N ALA A 227 -16.34 -39.91 6.53
CA ALA A 227 -17.39 -39.60 5.55
C ALA A 227 -17.94 -38.17 5.68
N GLY A 228 -17.50 -37.39 6.68
CA GLY A 228 -17.94 -36.01 6.93
C GLY A 228 -19.34 -35.87 7.56
N LEU A 229 -19.90 -36.94 8.12
CA LEU A 229 -21.21 -36.95 8.80
C LEU A 229 -21.13 -36.40 10.24
N ILE A 230 -19.97 -36.52 10.87
CA ILE A 230 -19.68 -35.93 12.18
C ILE A 230 -18.72 -34.74 11.96
N PRO A 231 -19.13 -33.49 12.23
CA PRO A 231 -18.30 -32.31 12.00
C PRO A 231 -17.17 -32.24 13.03
N VAL A 232 -15.95 -31.99 12.55
CA VAL A 232 -14.78 -31.74 13.42
C VAL A 232 -14.72 -30.25 13.71
N ALA A 233 -14.94 -29.86 14.96
CA ALA A 233 -14.96 -28.46 15.39
C ALA A 233 -13.56 -27.82 15.35
N ARG A 234 -12.52 -28.57 15.73
CA ARG A 234 -11.13 -28.10 15.71
C ARG A 234 -10.14 -29.23 15.44
N ARG A 235 -9.10 -28.95 14.65
CA ARG A 235 -7.98 -29.86 14.39
C ARG A 235 -6.73 -29.31 15.06
N VAL A 236 -6.21 -30.06 16.02
CA VAL A 236 -5.03 -29.66 16.81
C VAL A 236 -3.82 -30.48 16.35
N PRO A 237 -2.78 -29.85 15.80
CA PRO A 237 -1.57 -30.56 15.38
C PRO A 237 -0.80 -31.06 16.62
N VAL A 238 -0.55 -32.37 16.70
CA VAL A 238 0.21 -32.96 17.81
C VAL A 238 1.70 -32.89 17.48
N HIS A 239 2.45 -32.08 18.24
CA HIS A 239 3.91 -32.01 18.09
C HIS A 239 4.58 -33.16 18.87
N GLY A 240 5.03 -34.17 18.15
CA GLY A 240 5.74 -35.36 18.67
C GLY A 240 6.45 -36.15 17.55
N LYS A 241 7.24 -37.17 17.91
CA LYS A 241 8.18 -37.93 17.05
C LYS A 241 7.56 -38.71 15.85
N GLY A 242 6.29 -38.46 15.48
CA GLY A 242 5.65 -38.98 14.28
C GLY A 242 5.13 -37.83 13.41
N LYS A 243 5.53 -37.78 12.14
CA LYS A 243 5.06 -36.77 11.18
C LYS A 243 3.54 -36.82 11.02
N GLY A 244 2.85 -35.69 11.25
CA GLY A 244 1.51 -35.41 10.73
C GLY A 244 0.31 -35.98 11.48
N GLN A 245 0.40 -36.28 12.77
CA GLN A 245 -0.77 -36.73 13.54
C GLN A 245 -1.61 -35.53 14.03
N GLU A 246 -2.86 -35.44 13.57
CA GLU A 246 -3.84 -34.45 14.02
C GLU A 246 -4.74 -35.04 15.11
N ARG A 247 -4.99 -34.28 16.18
CA ARG A 247 -6.05 -34.57 17.15
C ARG A 247 -7.30 -33.82 16.75
N TRP A 248 -8.42 -34.51 16.65
CA TRP A 248 -9.72 -33.92 16.37
C TRP A 248 -10.46 -33.62 17.68
N GLU A 249 -11.01 -32.41 17.76
CA GLU A 249 -11.86 -31.94 18.83
C GLU A 249 -13.26 -31.63 18.26
N PHE A 250 -14.28 -31.94 19.04
CA PHE A 250 -15.69 -31.94 18.63
C PHE A 250 -16.52 -31.13 19.62
N ASP A 251 -17.59 -30.49 19.15
CA ASP A 251 -18.53 -29.79 20.02
C ASP A 251 -19.57 -30.78 20.56
N PRO A 252 -19.64 -31.01 21.90
CA PRO A 252 -20.62 -31.91 22.49
C PRO A 252 -22.08 -31.55 22.17
N ALA A 253 -22.39 -30.25 22.08
CA ALA A 253 -23.73 -29.79 21.81
C ALA A 253 -24.16 -30.11 20.36
N GLU A 254 -23.22 -30.08 19.41
CA GLU A 254 -23.49 -30.55 18.04
C GLU A 254 -23.62 -32.07 17.97
N LEU A 255 -22.76 -32.81 18.68
CA LEU A 255 -22.82 -34.27 18.71
C LEU A 255 -24.17 -34.77 19.23
N VAL A 256 -24.69 -34.19 20.31
CA VAL A 256 -25.99 -34.59 20.87
C VAL A 256 -27.12 -34.43 19.86
N LYS A 257 -27.09 -33.38 19.02
CA LYS A 257 -28.10 -33.16 17.96
C LYS A 257 -28.06 -34.24 16.87
N LEU A 258 -26.90 -34.83 16.61
CA LEU A 258 -26.72 -35.86 15.58
C LEU A 258 -27.22 -37.25 15.99
N ARG A 259 -27.55 -37.49 17.27
CA ARG A 259 -28.07 -38.79 17.75
C ARG A 259 -29.29 -39.27 16.96
N GLY A 260 -30.17 -38.35 16.56
CA GLY A 260 -31.38 -38.68 15.80
C GLY A 260 -31.11 -39.24 14.39
N GLU A 261 -29.94 -38.96 13.83
CA GLU A 261 -29.57 -39.37 12.46
C GLU A 261 -28.84 -40.73 12.41
N ILE A 262 -28.42 -41.25 13.57
CA ILE A 262 -27.65 -42.51 13.68
C ILE A 262 -28.39 -43.72 13.08
N PRO A 263 -29.71 -43.91 13.31
CA PRO A 263 -30.45 -45.00 12.68
C PRO A 263 -30.43 -44.91 11.15
N ASN A 264 -30.61 -43.70 10.60
CA ASN A 264 -30.63 -43.44 9.16
C ASN A 264 -29.27 -43.78 8.51
N TRP A 265 -28.16 -43.43 9.17
CA TRP A 265 -26.82 -43.75 8.67
C TRP A 265 -26.55 -45.26 8.66
N ARG A 266 -27.03 -45.99 9.67
CA ARG A 266 -26.90 -47.45 9.75
C ARG A 266 -27.76 -48.18 8.71
N GLU A 267 -28.92 -47.64 8.38
CA GLU A 267 -29.81 -48.18 7.36
C GLU A 267 -29.23 -48.00 5.96
N ALA A 268 -28.77 -46.78 5.64
CA ALA A 268 -28.13 -46.51 4.36
C ALA A 268 -26.77 -47.23 4.18
N GLU A 269 -26.04 -47.57 5.27
CA GLU A 269 -24.88 -48.48 5.23
C GLU A 269 -25.26 -49.95 4.94
N ARG A 270 -26.47 -50.39 5.30
CA ARG A 270 -26.97 -51.76 5.00
C ARG A 270 -27.38 -51.88 3.54
N ASP A 271 -28.12 -50.91 3.02
CA ASP A 271 -28.56 -50.90 1.63
C ASP A 271 -27.38 -50.91 0.65
N THR A 272 -26.34 -50.11 0.94
CA THR A 272 -25.11 -50.10 0.14
C THR A 272 -24.31 -51.42 0.21
N ARG A 273 -24.43 -52.19 1.30
CA ARG A 273 -23.82 -53.53 1.41
C ARG A 273 -24.61 -54.59 0.64
N GLU A 274 -25.95 -54.51 0.64
CA GLU A 274 -26.79 -55.41 -0.14
C GLU A 274 -26.66 -55.18 -1.64
N ASP A 275 -26.59 -53.92 -2.08
CA ASP A 275 -26.36 -53.57 -3.49
C ASP A 275 -24.99 -54.03 -4.00
N ARG A 276 -23.95 -53.96 -3.15
CA ARG A 276 -22.62 -54.52 -3.47
C ARG A 276 -22.62 -56.05 -3.60
N LYS A 277 -23.40 -56.77 -2.79
CA LYS A 277 -23.55 -58.24 -2.91
C LYS A 277 -24.29 -58.65 -4.18
N ARG A 278 -25.14 -57.78 -4.74
CA ARG A 278 -25.92 -58.01 -5.98
C ARG A 278 -25.19 -57.60 -7.27
N GLY A 279 -23.90 -57.24 -7.21
CA GLY A 279 -23.08 -56.96 -8.39
C GLY A 279 -23.41 -55.65 -9.12
N LYS A 280 -24.21 -54.77 -8.52
CA LYS A 280 -24.45 -53.42 -9.07
C LYS A 280 -23.20 -52.55 -8.85
N PRO A 281 -22.86 -51.65 -9.79
CA PRO A 281 -21.79 -50.68 -9.56
C PRO A 281 -22.09 -49.91 -8.27
N ALA A 282 -21.07 -49.74 -7.42
CA ALA A 282 -21.24 -49.11 -6.12
C ALA A 282 -21.96 -47.77 -6.28
N ALA A 283 -23.17 -47.68 -5.70
CA ALA A 283 -23.87 -46.41 -5.60
C ALA A 283 -22.93 -45.38 -4.92
N PRO A 284 -22.96 -44.11 -5.35
CA PRO A 284 -22.16 -43.06 -4.71
C PRO A 284 -22.44 -43.06 -3.22
N ALA A 285 -21.37 -42.95 -2.41
CA ALA A 285 -21.38 -42.97 -0.96
C ALA A 285 -22.58 -42.21 -0.38
N LEU A 286 -23.22 -42.80 0.65
CA LEU A 286 -24.31 -42.25 1.48
C LEU A 286 -24.50 -40.75 1.26
N LYS A 287 -25.44 -40.40 0.38
CA LYS A 287 -25.98 -39.04 0.30
C LYS A 287 -27.20 -39.00 1.20
N LEU A 288 -27.09 -38.49 2.44
CA LEU A 288 -28.21 -37.82 3.13
C LEU A 288 -27.73 -37.09 4.39
N GLY A 289 -28.32 -35.90 4.64
CA GLY A 289 -27.97 -34.98 5.74
C GLY A 289 -27.49 -33.60 5.25
N ARG A 290 -28.19 -33.02 4.28
CA ARG A 290 -27.78 -31.87 3.46
C ARG A 290 -28.58 -30.57 3.75
N GLY A 291 -29.02 -30.34 4.98
CA GLY A 291 -29.84 -29.16 5.31
C GLY A 291 -29.05 -27.86 5.24
N ALA A 292 -28.30 -27.53 6.30
CA ALA A 292 -27.59 -26.24 6.38
C ALA A 292 -26.22 -26.27 5.67
N ASN A 293 -25.30 -27.16 6.07
CA ASN A 293 -23.91 -27.10 5.58
C ASN A 293 -23.70 -27.51 4.12
N ALA A 294 -24.51 -28.42 3.60
CA ALA A 294 -24.41 -28.82 2.19
C ALA A 294 -25.16 -27.89 1.26
N ALA A 295 -26.16 -27.15 1.76
CA ALA A 295 -26.76 -26.07 1.00
C ALA A 295 -25.80 -24.88 0.97
N VAL A 296 -25.19 -24.48 2.09
CA VAL A 296 -24.06 -23.53 2.11
C VAL A 296 -22.92 -23.97 1.18
N ALA A 297 -22.51 -25.24 1.17
CA ALA A 297 -21.48 -25.72 0.26
C ALA A 297 -21.91 -25.77 -1.23
N ARG A 298 -23.21 -25.96 -1.52
CA ARG A 298 -23.76 -25.91 -2.89
C ARG A 298 -24.01 -24.48 -3.38
N VAL A 299 -24.36 -23.59 -2.46
CA VAL A 299 -24.69 -22.18 -2.69
C VAL A 299 -23.40 -21.35 -2.77
N ALA A 300 -22.42 -21.63 -1.92
CA ALA A 300 -21.09 -21.04 -2.00
C ALA A 300 -20.21 -21.67 -3.08
N ALA A 301 -20.52 -22.91 -3.51
CA ALA A 301 -19.85 -23.68 -4.57
C ALA A 301 -18.33 -23.42 -4.68
N LEU A 302 -17.63 -23.34 -3.55
CA LEU A 302 -16.19 -23.03 -3.54
C LEU A 302 -15.39 -24.18 -4.18
N ASP A 303 -15.96 -25.38 -4.24
CA ASP A 303 -15.48 -26.52 -5.02
C ASP A 303 -15.56 -26.27 -6.54
N ARG A 304 -16.39 -25.33 -6.98
CA ARG A 304 -16.54 -24.82 -8.35
C ARG A 304 -16.31 -23.31 -8.43
N TYR A 305 -15.40 -22.77 -7.62
CA TYR A 305 -15.12 -21.33 -7.60
C TYR A 305 -14.83 -20.74 -8.99
N ALA A 306 -14.15 -21.52 -9.86
CA ALA A 306 -13.89 -21.16 -11.24
C ALA A 306 -15.17 -20.93 -12.09
N GLY A 307 -16.30 -21.54 -11.70
CA GLY A 307 -17.61 -21.43 -12.35
C GLY A 307 -18.33 -20.12 -12.07
N HIS A 308 -17.97 -19.38 -11.02
CA HIS A 308 -18.49 -18.02 -10.78
C HIS A 308 -18.05 -17.05 -11.90
N PHE A 309 -16.94 -17.33 -12.57
CA PHE A 309 -16.44 -16.53 -13.68
C PHE A 309 -17.01 -17.00 -15.02
N ALA A 310 -18.34 -16.95 -15.16
CA ALA A 310 -19.06 -17.47 -16.34
C ALA A 310 -18.52 -16.92 -17.67
N THR A 311 -18.24 -15.62 -17.74
CA THR A 311 -17.67 -14.96 -18.92
C THR A 311 -16.32 -15.55 -19.30
N ALA A 312 -15.42 -15.76 -18.33
CA ALA A 312 -14.11 -16.34 -18.58
C ALA A 312 -14.22 -17.81 -19.00
N ARG A 313 -15.15 -18.57 -18.40
CA ARG A 313 -15.37 -19.99 -18.73
C ARG A 313 -16.06 -20.21 -20.08
N ALA A 314 -16.77 -19.21 -20.59
CA ALA A 314 -17.36 -19.24 -21.93
C ALA A 314 -16.35 -18.94 -23.05
N LEU A 315 -15.15 -18.46 -22.71
CA LEU A 315 -14.09 -18.18 -23.68
C LEU A 315 -13.13 -19.38 -23.80
N ASP A 316 -12.62 -19.62 -25.00
CA ASP A 316 -11.46 -20.49 -25.21
C ASP A 316 -10.19 -19.74 -24.81
N ARG A 317 -9.87 -19.76 -23.51
CA ARG A 317 -8.72 -19.02 -22.95
C ARG A 317 -7.46 -19.86 -23.02
N ARG A 318 -6.32 -19.20 -23.20
CA ARG A 318 -5.00 -19.78 -22.97
C ARG A 318 -4.19 -18.96 -21.96
N ILE A 319 -3.36 -19.62 -21.18
CA ILE A 319 -2.46 -19.00 -20.20
C ILE A 319 -1.01 -19.12 -20.68
N THR A 320 -0.27 -18.00 -20.69
CA THR A 320 1.19 -18.03 -20.80
C THR A 320 1.78 -17.55 -19.49
N LEU A 321 2.41 -18.46 -18.76
CA LEU A 321 3.13 -18.16 -17.53
C LEU A 321 4.56 -17.76 -17.86
N VAL A 322 4.91 -16.51 -17.61
CA VAL A 322 6.27 -15.98 -17.78
C VAL A 322 6.93 -15.87 -16.42
N THR A 323 7.89 -16.74 -16.14
CA THR A 323 8.64 -16.72 -14.88
C THR A 323 10.02 -16.13 -15.05
N GLY A 324 10.52 -15.48 -14.00
CA GLY A 324 11.89 -15.01 -13.99
C GLY A 324 12.19 -14.14 -12.77
N PRO A 325 13.47 -13.99 -12.40
CA PRO A 325 13.88 -13.08 -11.34
C PRO A 325 13.55 -11.63 -11.70
N THR A 326 13.61 -10.73 -10.71
CA THR A 326 13.54 -9.28 -10.95
C THR A 326 14.62 -8.85 -11.96
N ASN A 327 14.31 -7.86 -12.80
CA ASN A 327 15.17 -7.39 -13.90
C ASN A 327 15.48 -8.45 -14.99
N SER A 328 14.52 -9.35 -15.27
CA SER A 328 14.55 -10.29 -16.42
C SER A 328 13.85 -9.74 -17.68
N GLY A 329 13.02 -8.70 -17.55
CA GLY A 329 12.23 -8.14 -18.65
C GLY A 329 10.84 -8.77 -18.83
N LYS A 330 10.38 -9.61 -17.88
CA LYS A 330 9.07 -10.29 -17.91
C LYS A 330 7.89 -9.37 -18.30
N SER A 331 7.81 -8.19 -17.69
CA SER A 331 6.71 -7.23 -17.91
C SER A 331 6.77 -6.56 -19.28
N HIS A 332 7.95 -6.40 -19.87
CA HIS A 332 8.10 -5.75 -21.18
C HIS A 332 7.42 -6.55 -22.29
N THR A 333 7.73 -7.86 -22.37
CA THR A 333 7.16 -8.76 -23.38
C THR A 333 5.64 -8.84 -23.27
N ALA A 334 5.11 -8.86 -22.05
CA ALA A 334 3.67 -8.93 -21.80
C ALA A 334 2.95 -7.63 -22.19
N LEU A 335 3.53 -6.46 -21.86
CA LEU A 335 2.98 -5.17 -22.24
C LEU A 335 3.02 -4.93 -23.75
N ASP A 336 4.05 -5.41 -24.45
CA ASP A 336 4.11 -5.33 -25.92
C ASP A 336 3.01 -6.17 -26.59
N ARG A 337 2.70 -7.35 -26.02
CA ARG A 337 1.57 -8.18 -26.47
C ARG A 337 0.23 -7.54 -26.16
N LEU A 338 0.08 -6.97 -24.97
CA LEU A 338 -1.11 -6.25 -24.54
C LEU A 338 -1.42 -5.05 -25.45
N ALA A 339 -0.39 -4.26 -25.79
CA ALA A 339 -0.54 -3.09 -26.66
C ALA A 339 -0.90 -3.44 -28.11
N LYS A 340 -0.52 -4.63 -28.60
CA LYS A 340 -0.89 -5.10 -29.94
C LYS A 340 -2.32 -5.66 -30.02
N GLY A 341 -2.95 -6.00 -28.90
CA GLY A 341 -4.34 -6.47 -28.86
C GLY A 341 -5.33 -5.31 -29.08
N GLU A 342 -6.49 -5.59 -29.66
CA GLU A 342 -7.54 -4.57 -29.86
C GLU A 342 -8.17 -4.11 -28.53
N SER A 343 -8.09 -4.96 -27.52
CA SER A 343 -8.57 -4.71 -26.15
C SER A 343 -7.69 -5.44 -25.13
N GLY A 344 -7.58 -4.90 -23.91
CA GLY A 344 -6.77 -5.57 -22.91
C GLY A 344 -6.84 -5.07 -21.48
N LEU A 345 -6.39 -5.93 -20.57
CA LEU A 345 -6.40 -5.70 -19.12
C LEU A 345 -4.99 -5.86 -18.53
N ALA A 346 -4.46 -4.83 -17.88
CA ALA A 346 -3.20 -4.88 -17.14
C ALA A 346 -3.48 -4.85 -15.63
N LEU A 347 -3.30 -5.97 -14.94
CA LEU A 347 -3.56 -6.13 -13.51
C LEU A 347 -2.26 -6.08 -12.71
N ALA A 348 -2.16 -5.07 -11.86
CA ALA A 348 -1.00 -4.77 -11.06
C ALA A 348 -1.20 -5.11 -9.57
N PRO A 349 -0.14 -5.51 -8.83
CA PRO A 349 -0.19 -5.74 -7.38
C PRO A 349 -0.39 -4.48 -6.56
N LEU A 350 -0.10 -3.30 -7.13
CA LEU A 350 -0.01 -2.03 -6.43
C LEU A 350 -0.58 -0.93 -7.30
N ARG A 351 -1.24 0.06 -6.67
CA ARG A 351 -1.77 1.26 -7.34
C ARG A 351 -0.71 1.97 -8.19
N LEU A 352 0.52 2.07 -7.68
CA LEU A 352 1.60 2.72 -8.41
C LEU A 352 1.97 1.97 -9.70
N LEU A 353 1.94 0.63 -9.67
CA LEU A 353 2.18 -0.17 -10.88
C LEU A 353 1.03 -0.10 -11.88
N ALA A 354 -0.21 0.06 -11.42
CA ALA A 354 -1.33 0.31 -12.33
C ALA A 354 -1.13 1.63 -13.11
N HIS A 355 -0.66 2.68 -12.42
CA HIS A 355 -0.24 3.93 -13.08
C HIS A 355 0.94 3.69 -14.06
N GLU A 356 1.99 2.97 -13.65
CA GLU A 356 3.11 2.64 -14.54
C GLU A 356 2.67 1.84 -15.78
N PHE A 357 1.72 0.90 -15.65
CA PHE A 357 1.15 0.17 -16.79
C PHE A 357 0.37 1.08 -17.74
N LYS A 358 -0.44 2.01 -17.20
CA LYS A 358 -1.13 3.01 -18.02
C LYS A 358 -0.13 3.89 -18.79
N GLU A 359 0.91 4.37 -18.12
CA GLU A 359 1.98 5.17 -18.75
C GLU A 359 2.70 4.36 -19.83
N ALA A 360 3.09 3.12 -19.53
CA ALA A 360 3.80 2.24 -20.47
C ALA A 360 2.97 1.85 -21.70
N LEU A 361 1.65 1.75 -21.58
CA LEU A 361 0.73 1.59 -22.71
C LEU A 361 0.65 2.89 -23.53
N GLY A 362 0.59 4.05 -22.86
CA GLY A 362 0.63 5.35 -23.52
C GLY A 362 1.91 5.57 -24.34
N GLU A 363 3.07 5.19 -23.81
CA GLU A 363 4.36 5.20 -24.53
C GLU A 363 4.36 4.28 -25.77
N ARG A 364 3.50 3.25 -25.79
CA ARG A 364 3.28 2.34 -26.92
C ARG A 364 2.18 2.82 -27.87
N GLY A 365 1.63 4.02 -27.66
CA GLY A 365 0.56 4.60 -28.48
C GLY A 365 -0.83 4.07 -28.15
N VAL A 366 -1.02 3.37 -27.02
CA VAL A 366 -2.30 2.80 -26.60
C VAL A 366 -2.85 3.56 -25.41
N ALA A 367 -3.98 4.24 -25.62
CA ALA A 367 -4.67 4.93 -24.53
C ALA A 367 -5.38 3.91 -23.62
N ALA A 368 -5.04 3.90 -22.33
CA ALA A 368 -5.65 3.02 -21.34
C ALA A 368 -6.36 3.79 -20.23
N SER A 369 -7.54 3.33 -19.83
CA SER A 369 -8.22 3.79 -18.61
C SER A 369 -7.47 3.28 -17.36
N LEU A 370 -7.69 3.93 -16.21
CA LEU A 370 -7.18 3.48 -14.90
C LEU A 370 -8.33 3.14 -13.95
N SER A 371 -8.22 2.03 -13.21
CA SER A 371 -9.11 1.73 -12.09
C SER A 371 -8.35 1.13 -10.90
N THR A 372 -8.35 1.83 -9.77
CA THR A 372 -7.87 1.33 -8.48
C THR A 372 -8.98 1.42 -7.44
N GLY A 373 -8.74 0.95 -6.21
CA GLY A 373 -9.74 1.04 -5.15
C GLY A 373 -10.15 2.48 -4.81
N GLU A 374 -9.22 3.43 -4.94
CA GLU A 374 -9.41 4.84 -4.56
C GLU A 374 -9.64 5.79 -5.74
N GLU A 375 -9.26 5.40 -6.96
CA GLU A 375 -9.21 6.31 -8.11
C GLU A 375 -9.70 5.62 -9.39
N ARG A 376 -10.45 6.35 -10.20
CA ARG A 376 -10.85 5.91 -11.55
C ARG A 376 -10.59 7.04 -12.53
N ILE A 377 -9.83 6.75 -13.58
CA ILE A 377 -9.52 7.69 -14.66
C ILE A 377 -9.99 7.07 -15.97
N PRO A 378 -11.27 7.25 -16.35
CA PRO A 378 -11.79 6.73 -17.60
C PRO A 378 -11.21 7.52 -18.77
N VAL A 379 -10.81 6.81 -19.83
CA VAL A 379 -10.46 7.40 -21.12
C VAL A 379 -11.57 7.04 -22.12
N PRO A 380 -12.35 8.01 -22.63
CA PRO A 380 -13.44 7.75 -23.57
C PRO A 380 -13.00 6.91 -24.76
N GLY A 381 -13.73 5.84 -25.05
CA GLY A 381 -13.44 4.93 -26.18
C GLY A 381 -12.23 4.01 -25.99
N SER A 382 -11.52 4.09 -24.86
CA SER A 382 -10.42 3.19 -24.57
C SER A 382 -10.90 1.75 -24.38
N ARG A 383 -10.22 0.82 -25.04
CA ARG A 383 -10.44 -0.63 -24.93
C ARG A 383 -9.42 -1.31 -24.02
N HIS A 384 -8.56 -0.52 -23.38
CA HIS A 384 -7.50 -0.99 -22.49
C HIS A 384 -7.71 -0.45 -21.08
N LEU A 385 -7.53 -1.31 -20.09
CA LEU A 385 -7.64 -0.94 -18.68
C LEU A 385 -6.37 -1.34 -17.95
N ALA A 386 -5.73 -0.38 -17.28
CA ALA A 386 -4.77 -0.65 -16.23
C ALA A 386 -5.47 -0.59 -14.88
N ALA A 387 -5.30 -1.61 -14.04
CA ALA A 387 -5.99 -1.70 -12.78
C ALA A 387 -5.15 -2.39 -11.70
N THR A 388 -5.49 -2.16 -10.44
CA THR A 388 -5.04 -3.08 -9.38
C THR A 388 -5.74 -4.43 -9.55
N VAL A 389 -5.09 -5.52 -9.16
CA VAL A 389 -5.62 -6.88 -9.38
C VAL A 389 -7.00 -7.09 -8.75
N GLU A 390 -7.28 -6.46 -7.62
CA GLU A 390 -8.57 -6.48 -6.93
C GLU A 390 -9.70 -5.82 -7.74
N MET A 391 -9.36 -4.95 -8.70
CA MET A 391 -10.30 -4.20 -9.53
C MET A 391 -10.51 -4.86 -10.90
N CYS A 392 -10.14 -6.14 -11.05
CA CYS A 392 -10.34 -6.91 -12.28
C CYS A 392 -11.83 -6.96 -12.67
N PRO A 393 -12.22 -6.48 -13.88
CA PRO A 393 -13.58 -6.61 -14.37
C PRO A 393 -13.83 -8.03 -14.89
N PHE A 394 -14.72 -8.79 -14.25
CA PHE A 394 -15.00 -10.19 -14.61
C PHE A 394 -16.03 -10.39 -15.72
N HIS A 395 -16.63 -9.31 -16.25
CA HIS A 395 -17.78 -9.38 -17.16
C HIS A 395 -17.52 -8.87 -18.58
N ALA A 396 -16.43 -8.14 -18.84
CA ALA A 396 -16.16 -7.50 -20.12
C ALA A 396 -15.04 -8.24 -20.88
N PRO A 397 -15.34 -9.03 -21.95
CA PRO A 397 -14.33 -9.77 -22.69
C PRO A 397 -13.28 -8.88 -23.34
N VAL A 398 -12.01 -9.31 -23.27
CA VAL A 398 -10.86 -8.66 -23.91
C VAL A 398 -9.97 -9.66 -24.65
N ASP A 399 -9.06 -9.18 -25.50
CA ASP A 399 -8.16 -10.07 -26.22
C ASP A 399 -7.01 -10.57 -25.33
N VAL A 400 -6.41 -9.67 -24.56
CA VAL A 400 -5.21 -9.97 -23.76
C VAL A 400 -5.36 -9.45 -22.33
N ALA A 401 -5.04 -10.28 -21.34
CA ALA A 401 -4.86 -9.84 -19.96
C ALA A 401 -3.43 -10.12 -19.48
N VAL A 402 -2.92 -9.26 -18.60
CA VAL A 402 -1.64 -9.42 -17.91
C VAL A 402 -1.91 -9.40 -16.41
N VAL A 403 -1.50 -10.44 -15.69
CA VAL A 403 -1.53 -10.52 -14.22
C VAL A 403 -0.09 -10.50 -13.72
N ASP A 404 0.32 -9.42 -13.04
CA ASP A 404 1.70 -9.28 -12.54
C ASP A 404 1.87 -9.79 -11.10
N GLU A 405 3.12 -10.13 -10.75
CA GLU A 405 3.57 -10.64 -9.45
C GLU A 405 2.76 -11.85 -8.91
N ALA A 406 2.56 -12.89 -9.72
CA ALA A 406 1.78 -14.08 -9.38
C ALA A 406 2.25 -14.85 -8.14
N GLN A 407 3.46 -14.63 -7.64
CA GLN A 407 3.89 -15.16 -6.33
C GLN A 407 3.05 -14.64 -5.15
N MET A 408 2.29 -13.55 -5.36
CA MET A 408 1.29 -13.06 -4.41
C MET A 408 0.14 -14.04 -4.17
N LEU A 409 -0.02 -15.10 -4.97
CA LEU A 409 -0.90 -16.23 -4.68
C LEU A 409 -0.64 -16.88 -3.30
N LEU A 410 0.57 -16.71 -2.76
CA LEU A 410 0.99 -17.21 -1.45
C LEU A 410 0.71 -16.23 -0.30
N ASP A 411 0.27 -15.02 -0.60
CA ASP A 411 -0.05 -14.00 0.41
C ASP A 411 -1.36 -14.35 1.10
N ARG A 412 -1.36 -14.43 2.43
CA ARG A 412 -2.52 -14.89 3.23
C ARG A 412 -3.71 -13.93 3.21
N ASP A 413 -3.44 -12.65 3.02
CA ASP A 413 -4.46 -11.61 3.14
C ASP A 413 -5.01 -11.21 1.76
N ARG A 414 -4.15 -11.18 0.74
CA ARG A 414 -4.47 -10.67 -0.60
C ARG A 414 -4.43 -11.71 -1.70
N GLY A 415 -3.89 -12.91 -1.44
CA GLY A 415 -3.66 -13.93 -2.48
C GLY A 415 -4.92 -14.36 -3.22
N ALA A 416 -6.08 -14.27 -2.57
CA ALA A 416 -7.38 -14.57 -3.19
C ALA A 416 -7.68 -13.69 -4.42
N ALA A 417 -7.21 -12.44 -4.45
CA ALA A 417 -7.40 -11.55 -5.59
C ALA A 417 -6.64 -12.06 -6.84
N TRP A 418 -5.45 -12.63 -6.66
CA TRP A 418 -4.71 -13.27 -7.76
C TRP A 418 -5.38 -14.54 -8.24
N THR A 419 -5.90 -15.35 -7.31
CA THR A 419 -6.68 -16.54 -7.68
C THR A 419 -7.87 -16.13 -8.53
N ALA A 420 -8.66 -15.15 -8.08
CA ALA A 420 -9.81 -14.64 -8.81
C ALA A 420 -9.41 -14.05 -10.17
N ALA A 421 -8.35 -13.25 -10.25
CA ALA A 421 -7.87 -12.67 -11.51
C ALA A 421 -7.41 -13.74 -12.52
N ILE A 422 -6.60 -14.71 -12.09
CA ILE A 422 -6.11 -15.77 -12.98
C ILE A 422 -7.28 -16.66 -13.42
N MET A 423 -8.18 -17.03 -12.51
CA MET A 423 -9.36 -17.83 -12.86
C MET A 423 -10.35 -17.05 -13.72
N GLY A 424 -10.52 -15.76 -13.48
CA GLY A 424 -11.70 -15.02 -13.89
C GLY A 424 -11.50 -13.91 -14.91
N ALA A 425 -10.27 -13.47 -15.17
CA ALA A 425 -10.03 -12.43 -16.18
C ALA A 425 -10.64 -12.87 -17.53
N PRO A 426 -11.61 -12.12 -18.09
CA PRO A 426 -12.34 -12.54 -19.28
C PRO A 426 -11.51 -12.26 -20.55
N ALA A 427 -10.34 -12.89 -20.68
CA ALA A 427 -9.42 -12.67 -21.79
C ALA A 427 -9.11 -13.95 -22.56
N ARG A 428 -9.03 -13.85 -23.90
CA ARG A 428 -8.63 -14.98 -24.76
C ARG A 428 -7.20 -15.45 -24.47
N HIS A 429 -6.29 -14.52 -24.17
CA HIS A 429 -4.92 -14.84 -23.78
C HIS A 429 -4.55 -14.15 -22.47
N VAL A 430 -4.28 -14.94 -21.43
CA VAL A 430 -3.86 -14.44 -20.11
C VAL A 430 -2.35 -14.66 -19.94
N PHE A 431 -1.59 -13.57 -19.84
CA PHE A 431 -0.20 -13.60 -19.42
C PHE A 431 -0.13 -13.50 -17.90
N VAL A 432 0.49 -14.49 -17.26
CA VAL A 432 0.73 -14.49 -15.82
C VAL A 432 2.23 -14.28 -15.61
N LEU A 433 2.62 -13.22 -14.91
CA LEU A 433 4.01 -12.88 -14.66
C LEU A 433 4.33 -13.15 -13.20
N GLY A 434 5.40 -13.88 -12.91
CA GLY A 434 5.70 -14.22 -11.53
C GLY A 434 7.11 -14.72 -11.30
N ALA A 435 7.41 -14.97 -10.03
CA ALA A 435 8.60 -15.68 -9.62
C ALA A 435 8.41 -17.21 -9.79
N PRO A 436 9.49 -18.01 -9.91
CA PRO A 436 9.41 -19.46 -10.14
C PRO A 436 8.57 -20.23 -9.13
N GLU A 437 8.48 -19.75 -7.89
CA GLU A 437 7.69 -20.38 -6.81
C GLU A 437 6.18 -20.36 -7.10
N SER A 438 5.71 -19.49 -8.00
CA SER A 438 4.30 -19.39 -8.39
C SER A 438 3.85 -20.49 -9.37
N VAL A 439 4.79 -21.16 -10.07
CA VAL A 439 4.49 -22.13 -11.14
C VAL A 439 3.51 -23.22 -10.69
N PRO A 440 3.73 -23.93 -9.57
CA PRO A 440 2.87 -25.04 -9.20
C PRO A 440 1.41 -24.62 -8.93
N LEU A 441 1.21 -23.44 -8.34
CA LEU A 441 -0.11 -22.88 -8.07
C LEU A 441 -0.80 -22.40 -9.34
N VAL A 442 -0.10 -21.70 -10.23
CA VAL A 442 -0.68 -21.26 -11.51
C VAL A 442 -1.09 -22.47 -12.35
N GLN A 443 -0.26 -23.52 -12.41
CA GLN A 443 -0.61 -24.78 -13.08
C GLN A 443 -1.82 -25.46 -12.43
N ARG A 444 -1.93 -25.43 -11.10
CA ARG A 444 -3.12 -25.95 -10.41
C ARG A 444 -4.37 -25.15 -10.77
N ILE A 445 -4.31 -23.83 -10.78
CA ILE A 445 -5.40 -22.95 -11.17
C ILE A 445 -5.83 -23.21 -12.63
N ALA A 446 -4.87 -23.28 -13.55
CA ALA A 446 -5.11 -23.57 -14.96
C ALA A 446 -5.85 -24.91 -15.14
N ARG A 447 -5.39 -25.98 -14.46
CA ARG A 447 -6.07 -27.29 -14.46
C ARG A 447 -7.49 -27.24 -13.90
N LEU A 448 -7.74 -26.47 -12.84
CA LEU A 448 -9.08 -26.30 -12.29
C LEU A 448 -10.02 -25.58 -13.25
N CYS A 449 -9.48 -24.72 -14.11
CA CYS A 449 -10.24 -23.97 -15.10
C CYS A 449 -10.37 -24.68 -16.46
N GLY A 450 -9.55 -25.70 -16.72
CA GLY A 450 -9.42 -26.32 -18.04
C GLY A 450 -8.67 -25.47 -19.06
N ASP A 451 -7.92 -24.45 -18.61
CA ASP A 451 -7.19 -23.56 -19.50
C ASP A 451 -5.82 -24.18 -19.90
N PRO A 452 -5.46 -24.30 -21.19
CA PRO A 452 -4.12 -24.68 -21.62
C PRO A 452 -3.08 -23.66 -21.13
N ILE A 453 -1.92 -24.16 -20.68
CA ILE A 453 -0.83 -23.35 -20.14
C ILE A 453 0.50 -23.59 -20.86
N GLU A 454 1.17 -22.50 -21.24
CA GLU A 454 2.54 -22.47 -21.75
C GLU A 454 3.45 -21.79 -20.73
N GLU A 455 4.63 -22.36 -20.45
CA GLU A 455 5.60 -21.78 -19.53
C GLU A 455 6.82 -21.22 -20.27
N VAL A 456 7.17 -19.97 -19.98
CA VAL A 456 8.36 -19.30 -20.50
C VAL A 456 9.22 -18.83 -19.32
N SER A 457 10.40 -19.41 -19.16
CA SER A 457 11.34 -19.01 -18.12
C SER A 457 12.42 -18.06 -18.64
N LEU A 458 12.54 -16.89 -18.02
CA LEU A 458 13.51 -15.86 -18.37
C LEU A 458 14.65 -15.81 -17.35
N LYS A 459 15.86 -15.55 -17.86
CA LYS A 459 17.04 -15.30 -17.03
C LYS A 459 17.19 -13.80 -16.73
N ARG A 460 17.85 -13.48 -15.61
CA ARG A 460 18.18 -12.10 -15.26
C ARG A 460 19.13 -11.51 -16.30
N LYS A 461 18.94 -10.23 -16.68
CA LYS A 461 19.77 -9.57 -17.70
C LYS A 461 21.17 -9.15 -17.22
N GLY A 462 21.46 -9.22 -15.92
CA GLY A 462 22.77 -8.89 -15.35
C GLY A 462 22.99 -9.59 -14.01
N PRO A 463 24.25 -9.78 -13.58
CA PRO A 463 24.57 -10.47 -12.33
C PRO A 463 24.02 -9.73 -11.10
N LEU A 464 23.74 -10.52 -10.05
CA LEU A 464 23.37 -10.03 -8.73
C LEU A 464 24.29 -10.71 -7.72
N VAL A 465 25.14 -9.94 -7.04
CA VAL A 465 26.17 -10.48 -6.16
C VAL A 465 26.04 -9.93 -4.74
N ALA A 466 26.42 -10.75 -3.76
CA ALA A 466 26.57 -10.32 -2.38
C ALA A 466 27.90 -9.57 -2.21
N ALA A 467 27.89 -8.44 -1.52
CA ALA A 467 29.11 -7.73 -1.12
C ALA A 467 30.02 -8.62 -0.25
N SER A 468 31.33 -8.44 -0.34
CA SER A 468 32.31 -9.20 0.44
C SER A 468 32.42 -8.79 1.90
N ARG A 469 31.98 -7.57 2.25
CA ARG A 469 32.03 -7.02 3.61
C ARG A 469 30.79 -6.18 3.92
N PRO A 470 30.41 -6.05 5.20
CA PRO A 470 29.41 -5.08 5.62
C PRO A 470 29.80 -3.66 5.20
N VAL A 471 28.79 -2.83 4.91
CA VAL A 471 28.99 -1.45 4.49
C VAL A 471 28.81 -0.52 5.69
N PRO A 472 29.84 0.26 6.09
CA PRO A 472 29.65 1.32 7.07
C PRO A 472 28.65 2.36 6.58
N LEU A 473 27.87 2.96 7.49
CA LEU A 473 26.87 3.97 7.11
C LEU A 473 27.48 5.18 6.40
N GLY A 474 28.70 5.57 6.74
CA GLY A 474 29.45 6.64 6.07
C GLY A 474 29.90 6.30 4.64
N ASP A 475 29.99 5.01 4.30
CA ASP A 475 30.48 4.51 3.01
C ASP A 475 29.35 4.27 1.99
N LEU A 476 28.10 4.62 2.37
CA LEU A 476 26.99 4.65 1.42
C LEU A 476 27.30 5.67 0.33
N ARG A 477 27.01 5.34 -0.93
CA ARG A 477 27.31 6.17 -2.12
C ARG A 477 26.04 6.52 -2.88
N ALA A 478 26.17 7.41 -3.85
CA ALA A 478 25.09 7.69 -4.79
C ALA A 478 24.59 6.40 -5.48
N GLY A 479 23.27 6.24 -5.54
CA GLY A 479 22.60 5.05 -6.08
C GLY A 479 22.45 3.90 -5.08
N ASP A 480 22.83 4.08 -3.82
CA ASP A 480 22.58 3.10 -2.77
C ASP A 480 21.14 3.21 -2.24
N ALA A 481 20.50 2.06 -2.03
CA ALA A 481 19.20 1.94 -1.37
C ALA A 481 19.36 1.20 -0.04
N LEU A 482 19.17 1.91 1.07
CA LEU A 482 19.20 1.37 2.42
C LEU A 482 17.80 0.89 2.83
N VAL A 483 17.66 -0.41 3.04
CA VAL A 483 16.37 -1.06 3.33
C VAL A 483 16.26 -1.38 4.82
N ALA A 484 15.20 -0.89 5.45
CA ALA A 484 14.84 -1.17 6.84
C ALA A 484 13.40 -1.65 6.96
N PHE A 485 13.06 -2.41 8.00
CA PHE A 485 11.75 -3.07 8.10
C PHE A 485 10.75 -2.37 9.03
N SER A 486 11.04 -1.13 9.43
CA SER A 486 10.08 -0.31 10.16
C SER A 486 10.13 1.15 9.70
N ARG A 487 8.98 1.83 9.77
CA ARG A 487 8.89 3.27 9.48
C ARG A 487 9.82 4.08 10.37
N ARG A 488 9.93 3.70 11.65
CA ARG A 488 10.82 4.34 12.61
C ARG A 488 12.27 4.27 12.14
N ASP A 489 12.76 3.07 11.82
CA ASP A 489 14.15 2.88 11.38
C ASP A 489 14.43 3.65 10.09
N VAL A 490 13.48 3.68 9.15
CA VAL A 490 13.61 4.47 7.91
C VAL A 490 13.80 5.96 8.21
N LEU A 491 13.02 6.52 9.13
CA LEU A 491 13.12 7.93 9.50
C LEU A 491 14.39 8.24 10.29
N ASP A 492 14.80 7.33 11.19
CA ASP A 492 16.02 7.47 12.00
C ASP A 492 17.28 7.42 11.10
N LEU A 493 17.34 6.46 10.18
CA LEU A 493 18.43 6.33 9.20
C LEU A 493 18.49 7.54 8.26
N ARG A 494 17.33 8.03 7.82
CA ARG A 494 17.26 9.28 7.03
C ARG A 494 17.81 10.46 7.83
N ALA A 495 17.41 10.63 9.09
CA ALA A 495 17.88 11.73 9.94
C ALA A 495 19.39 11.68 10.16
N GLU A 496 19.95 10.49 10.40
CA GLU A 496 21.40 10.27 10.53
C GLU A 496 22.15 10.62 9.24
N LEU A 497 21.66 10.18 8.08
CA LEU A 497 22.29 10.49 6.79
C LEU A 497 22.20 11.97 6.42
N VAL A 498 21.09 12.63 6.74
CA VAL A 498 20.94 14.09 6.56
C VAL A 498 21.88 14.85 7.47
N ARG A 499 22.07 14.44 8.73
CA ARG A 499 23.07 15.02 9.64
C ARG A 499 24.49 14.93 9.09
N ARG A 500 24.78 13.89 8.30
CA ARG A 500 26.07 13.71 7.59
C ARG A 500 26.14 14.45 6.26
N GLY A 501 25.19 15.34 5.97
CA GLY A 501 25.17 16.15 4.75
C GLY A 501 24.75 15.39 3.49
N ARG A 502 24.11 14.21 3.61
CA ARG A 502 23.65 13.43 2.45
C ARG A 502 22.26 13.88 2.01
N ARG A 503 22.03 13.87 0.69
CA ARG A 503 20.71 14.08 0.09
C ARG A 503 19.97 12.75 0.02
N VAL A 504 18.86 12.64 0.75
CA VAL A 504 18.16 11.36 0.96
C VAL A 504 16.72 11.43 0.46
N ALA A 505 16.31 10.40 -0.27
CA ALA A 505 14.91 10.13 -0.60
C ALA A 505 14.37 9.03 0.32
N VAL A 506 13.07 9.05 0.61
CA VAL A 506 12.43 8.11 1.54
C VAL A 506 11.22 7.43 0.93
N VAL A 507 11.16 6.09 1.01
CA VAL A 507 10.02 5.30 0.52
C VAL A 507 9.58 4.25 1.55
N TYR A 508 8.37 4.37 2.10
CA TYR A 508 7.76 3.33 2.93
C TYR A 508 6.27 3.17 2.62
N GLY A 509 5.70 2.02 3.02
CA GLY A 509 4.36 1.59 2.59
C GLY A 509 3.22 2.58 2.85
N ALA A 510 3.26 3.30 3.98
CA ALA A 510 2.22 4.26 4.37
C ALA A 510 2.31 5.63 3.66
N LEU A 511 3.33 5.87 2.81
CA LEU A 511 3.38 7.10 2.02
C LEU A 511 2.29 7.11 0.94
N SER A 512 1.66 8.26 0.76
CA SER A 512 0.73 8.48 -0.36
C SER A 512 1.43 8.26 -1.70
N PRO A 513 0.71 7.85 -2.76
CA PRO A 513 1.33 7.57 -4.06
C PRO A 513 2.00 8.79 -4.67
N GLU A 514 1.44 9.99 -4.46
CA GLU A 514 2.03 11.25 -4.93
C GLU A 514 3.39 11.50 -4.29
N VAL A 515 3.48 11.36 -2.95
CA VAL A 515 4.75 11.51 -2.23
C VAL A 515 5.73 10.42 -2.65
N ARG A 516 5.27 9.17 -2.80
CA ARG A 516 6.10 8.06 -3.27
C ARG A 516 6.65 8.30 -4.68
N ARG A 517 5.84 8.83 -5.60
CA ARG A 517 6.26 9.23 -6.95
C ARG A 517 7.27 10.36 -6.90
N ALA A 518 7.03 11.39 -6.10
CA ALA A 518 7.94 12.53 -5.95
C ALA A 518 9.31 12.09 -5.38
N GLU A 519 9.32 11.29 -4.31
CA GLU A 519 10.56 10.76 -3.72
C GLU A 519 11.29 9.82 -4.70
N ALA A 520 10.55 9.02 -5.46
CA ALA A 520 11.11 8.19 -6.52
C ALA A 520 11.69 9.01 -7.68
N ALA A 521 11.06 10.11 -8.06
CA ALA A 521 11.56 11.05 -9.06
C ALA A 521 12.86 11.71 -8.58
N ARG A 522 12.88 12.24 -7.35
CA ARG A 522 14.08 12.83 -6.73
C ARG A 522 15.27 11.87 -6.73
N PHE A 523 15.05 10.59 -6.42
CA PHE A 523 16.12 9.58 -6.50
C PHE A 523 16.54 9.26 -7.94
N ARG A 524 15.58 9.18 -8.87
CA ARG A 524 15.81 8.86 -10.28
C ARG A 524 16.58 9.95 -11.03
N GLU A 525 16.31 11.20 -10.69
CA GLU A 525 16.90 12.41 -11.27
C GLU A 525 18.24 12.80 -10.62
N GLY A 526 18.58 12.19 -9.48
CA GLY A 526 19.84 12.45 -8.76
C GLY A 526 19.78 13.62 -7.76
N ASP A 527 18.60 14.18 -7.52
CA ASP A 527 18.37 15.15 -6.44
C ASP A 527 18.60 14.53 -5.06
N ALA A 528 18.30 13.24 -4.93
CA ALA A 528 18.67 12.42 -3.79
C ALA A 528 19.72 11.38 -4.20
N GLU A 529 20.83 11.33 -3.46
CA GLU A 529 21.92 10.39 -3.70
C GLU A 529 21.61 9.01 -3.13
N ILE A 530 20.93 8.97 -1.98
CA ILE A 530 20.64 7.74 -1.24
C ILE A 530 19.14 7.60 -1.10
N LEU A 531 18.64 6.38 -1.30
CA LEU A 531 17.26 6.02 -0.99
C LEU A 531 17.24 5.28 0.36
N VAL A 532 16.39 5.69 1.29
CA VAL A 532 16.09 4.90 2.50
C VAL A 532 14.65 4.40 2.39
N ALA A 533 14.45 3.09 2.48
CA ALA A 533 13.15 2.51 2.21
C ALA A 533 12.78 1.30 3.04
N THR A 534 11.50 0.93 3.04
CA THR A 534 11.07 -0.40 3.48
C THR A 534 11.08 -1.42 2.35
N ASP A 535 10.78 -2.67 2.68
CA ASP A 535 10.48 -3.75 1.74
C ASP A 535 9.42 -3.41 0.68
N ALA A 536 8.68 -2.30 0.85
CA ALA A 536 7.79 -1.73 -0.15
C ALA A 536 8.48 -1.44 -1.50
N ILE A 537 9.82 -1.25 -1.55
CA ILE A 537 10.54 -1.11 -2.84
C ILE A 537 10.72 -2.45 -3.57
N GLY A 538 10.50 -3.57 -2.87
CA GLY A 538 10.52 -4.90 -3.44
C GLY A 538 9.46 -5.10 -4.52
N MET A 539 8.47 -4.20 -4.60
CA MET A 539 7.40 -4.21 -5.58
C MET A 539 7.13 -2.78 -6.10
N GLY A 540 6.99 -2.64 -7.41
CA GLY A 540 6.26 -1.51 -7.99
C GLY A 540 6.85 -0.12 -7.92
N LEU A 541 8.17 0.00 -8.08
CA LEU A 541 8.83 1.28 -8.30
C LEU A 541 9.99 1.12 -9.29
N ASN A 542 9.97 1.90 -10.36
CA ASN A 542 11.04 1.91 -11.36
C ASN A 542 12.26 2.77 -10.93
N LEU A 543 13.01 2.35 -9.89
CA LEU A 543 14.16 3.09 -9.31
C LEU A 543 15.54 2.63 -9.78
N PRO A 544 16.46 3.53 -10.20
CA PRO A 544 17.82 3.17 -10.63
C PRO A 544 18.75 2.88 -9.44
N ILE A 545 18.58 1.72 -8.81
CA ILE A 545 19.37 1.32 -7.64
C ILE A 545 20.63 0.57 -8.11
N ARG A 546 21.79 1.05 -7.68
CA ARG A 546 23.09 0.42 -7.93
C ARG A 546 23.35 -0.70 -6.93
N ARG A 547 23.15 -0.40 -5.64
CA ARG A 547 23.43 -1.32 -4.53
C ARG A 547 22.29 -1.26 -3.51
N VAL A 548 21.75 -2.41 -3.16
CA VAL A 548 20.81 -2.56 -2.04
C VAL A 548 21.60 -2.88 -0.79
N VAL A 549 21.32 -2.20 0.32
CA VAL A 549 21.96 -2.40 1.62
C VAL A 549 20.88 -2.67 2.65
N PHE A 550 20.86 -3.85 3.27
CA PHE A 550 19.95 -4.15 4.36
C PHE A 550 20.46 -3.55 5.67
N SER A 551 19.64 -2.78 6.39
CA SER A 551 20.00 -2.26 7.72
C SER A 551 20.05 -3.37 8.78
N THR A 552 19.26 -4.42 8.59
CA THR A 552 19.20 -5.63 9.41
C THR A 552 18.78 -6.81 8.54
N LEU A 553 19.07 -8.04 8.95
CA LEU A 553 18.63 -9.27 8.26
C LEU A 553 17.41 -9.92 8.95
N ARG A 554 16.74 -9.19 9.84
CA ARG A 554 15.56 -9.67 10.57
C ARG A 554 14.38 -8.72 10.41
N LYS A 555 13.18 -9.27 10.29
CA LYS A 555 11.91 -8.54 10.11
C LYS A 555 10.86 -9.04 11.11
N PHE A 556 9.95 -8.15 11.48
CA PHE A 556 8.74 -8.51 12.24
C PHE A 556 7.61 -8.91 11.28
N ASP A 557 7.01 -10.07 11.47
CA ASP A 557 5.96 -10.63 10.61
C ASP A 557 4.54 -10.57 11.22
N GLY A 558 4.38 -9.84 12.33
CA GLY A 558 3.12 -9.77 13.07
C GLY A 558 3.12 -10.61 14.35
N GLU A 559 3.88 -11.70 14.37
CA GLU A 559 4.02 -12.59 15.53
C GLU A 559 5.38 -12.41 16.22
N GLY A 560 6.46 -12.32 15.44
CA GLY A 560 7.81 -12.26 16.00
C GLY A 560 8.86 -11.71 15.04
N ARG A 561 10.08 -11.54 15.56
CA ARG A 561 11.25 -11.16 14.75
C ARG A 561 11.95 -12.40 14.19
N ARG A 562 11.74 -12.67 12.90
CA ARG A 562 12.39 -13.75 12.16
C ARG A 562 13.46 -13.23 11.18
N GLU A 563 14.29 -14.13 10.70
CA GLU A 563 15.22 -13.85 9.59
C GLU A 563 14.47 -13.65 8.28
N LEU A 564 15.10 -12.93 7.35
CA LEU A 564 14.58 -12.76 6.00
C LEU A 564 14.63 -14.08 5.23
N THR A 565 13.58 -14.36 4.48
CA THR A 565 13.53 -15.51 3.57
C THR A 565 14.36 -15.26 2.31
N ALA A 566 14.74 -16.33 1.62
CA ALA A 566 15.42 -16.23 0.33
C ALA A 566 14.61 -15.41 -0.69
N GLN A 567 13.28 -15.54 -0.68
CA GLN A 567 12.39 -14.78 -1.54
C GLN A 567 12.44 -13.28 -1.24
N GLU A 568 12.34 -12.87 0.03
CA GLU A 568 12.43 -11.45 0.43
C GLU A 568 13.79 -10.85 0.05
N VAL A 569 14.88 -11.58 0.29
CA VAL A 569 16.23 -11.12 -0.07
C VAL A 569 16.39 -10.97 -1.58
N LYS A 570 15.92 -11.93 -2.38
CA LYS A 570 15.99 -11.85 -3.86
C LYS A 570 15.07 -10.78 -4.44
N GLN A 571 13.87 -10.61 -3.88
CA GLN A 571 12.89 -9.65 -4.36
C GLN A 571 13.37 -8.21 -4.12
N ILE A 572 13.84 -7.92 -2.90
CA ILE A 572 14.36 -6.60 -2.54
C ILE A 572 15.74 -6.40 -3.19
N GLY A 573 16.66 -7.35 -3.00
CA GLY A 573 18.03 -7.28 -3.50
C GLY A 573 18.10 -7.19 -5.02
N GLY A 574 17.24 -7.90 -5.74
CA GLY A 574 17.21 -7.87 -7.20
C GLY A 574 16.69 -6.57 -7.81
N ARG A 575 16.28 -5.59 -6.99
CA ARG A 575 16.09 -4.19 -7.42
C ARG A 575 17.42 -3.47 -7.69
N ALA A 576 18.54 -3.96 -7.12
CA ALA A 576 19.89 -3.51 -7.47
C ALA A 576 20.25 -3.97 -8.88
N GLY A 577 21.00 -3.16 -9.62
CA GLY A 577 21.50 -3.51 -10.95
C GLY A 577 20.41 -3.43 -12.01
N ARG A 578 20.64 -2.61 -13.05
CA ARG A 578 19.72 -2.39 -14.15
C ARG A 578 20.44 -2.42 -15.47
N PHE A 579 19.91 -3.22 -16.39
CA PHE A 579 20.45 -3.32 -17.74
C PHE A 579 20.48 -1.93 -18.40
N GLY A 580 21.64 -1.53 -18.93
CA GLY A 580 21.87 -0.22 -19.54
C GLY A 580 22.18 0.94 -18.58
N ARG A 581 22.21 0.73 -17.25
CA ARG A 581 22.69 1.73 -16.26
C ARG A 581 23.74 1.20 -15.31
N PHE A 582 23.50 0.03 -14.71
CA PHE A 582 24.40 -0.65 -13.80
C PHE A 582 24.45 -2.12 -14.20
N GLU A 583 25.54 -2.55 -14.83
CA GLU A 583 25.69 -3.91 -15.36
C GLU A 583 25.64 -4.98 -14.26
N GLU A 584 26.16 -4.66 -13.08
CA GLU A 584 26.15 -5.52 -11.90
C GLU A 584 25.28 -4.92 -10.78
N GLY A 585 24.40 -5.74 -10.19
CA GLY A 585 23.68 -5.41 -8.97
C GLY A 585 24.39 -5.94 -7.73
N VAL A 586 24.59 -5.09 -6.72
CA VAL A 586 25.21 -5.49 -5.46
C VAL A 586 24.19 -5.50 -4.32
N VAL A 587 24.19 -6.56 -3.52
CA VAL A 587 23.39 -6.68 -2.30
C VAL A 587 24.33 -6.74 -1.10
N ALA A 588 24.13 -5.86 -0.14
CA ALA A 588 24.99 -5.73 1.04
C ALA A 588 24.17 -5.67 2.33
N VAL A 589 24.86 -5.76 3.46
CA VAL A 589 24.31 -5.50 4.78
C VAL A 589 25.07 -4.33 5.41
N LEU A 590 24.37 -3.50 6.18
CA LEU A 590 24.98 -2.41 6.94
C LEU A 590 25.86 -2.98 8.06
N ALA A 591 26.95 -2.28 8.40
CA ALA A 591 27.76 -2.63 9.56
C ALA A 591 26.89 -2.70 10.83
N GLY A 592 26.96 -3.83 11.56
CA GLY A 592 26.12 -4.11 12.73
C GLY A 592 24.74 -4.71 12.42
N GLY A 593 24.35 -4.80 11.14
CA GLY A 593 23.05 -5.33 10.69
C GLY A 593 23.02 -6.84 10.41
N GLY A 594 24.17 -7.50 10.34
CA GLY A 594 24.30 -8.92 10.03
C GLY A 594 25.54 -9.27 9.20
N CYS A 595 25.49 -10.43 8.56
CA CYS A 595 26.64 -11.06 7.89
C CYS A 595 26.42 -11.13 6.36
N PRO A 596 27.38 -10.70 5.51
CA PRO A 596 27.25 -10.80 4.05
C PRO A 596 27.11 -12.24 3.53
N GLU A 597 27.66 -13.21 4.26
CA GLU A 597 27.56 -14.64 3.99
C GLU A 597 26.10 -15.11 3.97
N PHE A 598 25.26 -14.57 4.87
CA PHE A 598 23.83 -14.85 4.87
C PHE A 598 23.16 -14.38 3.57
N ILE A 599 23.49 -13.17 3.11
CA ILE A 599 22.98 -12.65 1.83
C ILE A 599 23.41 -13.56 0.68
N ARG A 600 24.70 -13.96 0.65
CA ARG A 600 25.21 -14.87 -0.38
C ARG A 600 24.46 -16.21 -0.38
N MET A 601 24.21 -16.77 0.79
CA MET A 601 23.44 -18.00 0.95
C MET A 601 22.00 -17.83 0.43
N MET A 602 21.32 -16.74 0.82
CA MET A 602 19.94 -16.47 0.40
C MET A 602 19.80 -16.20 -1.10
N LEU A 603 20.77 -15.51 -1.71
CA LEU A 603 20.78 -15.27 -3.16
C LEU A 603 20.98 -16.58 -3.95
N ASN A 604 21.80 -17.50 -3.44
CA ASN A 604 22.09 -18.79 -4.07
C ASN A 604 21.09 -19.90 -3.72
N ALA A 605 20.25 -19.71 -2.70
CA ALA A 605 19.24 -20.69 -2.32
C ALA A 605 18.29 -21.00 -3.49
N PRO A 606 17.83 -22.24 -3.68
CA PRO A 606 16.82 -22.53 -4.70
C PRO A 606 15.48 -21.84 -4.36
N PRO A 607 14.60 -21.63 -5.36
CA PRO A 607 13.20 -21.24 -5.12
C PRO A 607 12.53 -22.20 -4.13
N ALA A 608 11.88 -21.65 -3.10
CA ALA A 608 11.12 -22.45 -2.15
C ALA A 608 9.72 -22.72 -2.73
N MET A 609 9.49 -23.95 -3.21
CA MET A 609 8.20 -24.31 -3.79
C MET A 609 7.14 -24.44 -2.68
N PRO A 610 5.90 -23.96 -2.92
CA PRO A 610 4.84 -24.08 -1.94
C PRO A 610 4.43 -25.54 -1.73
N GLU A 611 4.32 -25.95 -0.47
CA GLU A 611 3.83 -27.29 -0.09
C GLU A 611 2.31 -27.40 -0.27
N ASP A 612 1.58 -26.34 0.09
CA ASP A 612 0.13 -26.26 -0.09
C ASP A 612 -0.20 -25.64 -1.45
N LEU A 613 -0.83 -26.43 -2.32
CA LEU A 613 -1.24 -26.02 -3.65
C LEU A 613 -2.74 -25.68 -3.73
N ARG A 614 -3.42 -25.51 -2.59
CA ARG A 614 -4.80 -25.02 -2.58
C ARG A 614 -4.81 -23.52 -2.87
N PRO A 615 -5.45 -23.07 -3.97
CA PRO A 615 -5.59 -21.64 -4.22
C PRO A 615 -6.41 -21.00 -3.10
N GLN A 616 -5.95 -19.86 -2.63
CA GLN A 616 -6.70 -19.06 -1.68
C GLN A 616 -7.90 -18.44 -2.39
N VAL A 617 -9.06 -18.48 -1.77
CA VAL A 617 -10.31 -17.93 -2.34
C VAL A 617 -10.96 -17.02 -1.32
N GLN A 618 -11.62 -15.99 -1.81
CA GLN A 618 -12.42 -15.09 -0.99
C GLN A 618 -13.84 -15.08 -1.55
N PRO A 619 -14.87 -15.29 -0.71
CA PRO A 619 -16.25 -15.15 -1.15
C PRO A 619 -16.53 -13.68 -1.50
N ASP A 620 -17.20 -13.45 -2.62
CA ASP A 620 -17.71 -12.13 -3.00
C ASP A 620 -19.07 -11.85 -2.34
N ALA A 621 -19.60 -10.65 -2.56
CA ALA A 621 -20.88 -10.24 -1.98
C ALA A 621 -22.04 -11.15 -2.41
N ASP A 622 -21.99 -11.69 -3.63
CA ASP A 622 -23.04 -12.58 -4.14
C ASP A 622 -22.99 -13.94 -3.43
N ILE A 623 -21.80 -14.50 -3.24
CA ILE A 623 -21.60 -15.71 -2.44
C ILE A 623 -22.05 -15.48 -1.00
N ILE A 624 -21.65 -14.37 -0.38
CA ILE A 624 -22.06 -14.03 0.99
C ILE A 624 -23.58 -13.87 1.09
N ALA A 625 -24.21 -13.16 0.17
CA ALA A 625 -25.67 -12.97 0.15
C ALA A 625 -26.40 -14.31 -0.03
N ALA A 626 -25.89 -15.18 -0.91
CA ALA A 626 -26.48 -16.48 -1.14
C ALA A 626 -26.34 -17.39 0.10
N VAL A 627 -25.18 -17.38 0.77
CA VAL A 627 -24.99 -18.09 2.05
C VAL A 627 -25.90 -17.52 3.13
N ALA A 628 -26.01 -16.19 3.24
CA ALA A 628 -26.87 -15.50 4.20
C ALA A 628 -28.34 -15.89 4.03
N ALA A 629 -28.83 -15.93 2.80
CA ALA A 629 -30.19 -16.36 2.47
C ALA A 629 -30.42 -17.84 2.83
N GLU A 630 -29.43 -18.70 2.59
CA GLU A 630 -29.53 -20.13 2.89
C GLU A 630 -29.55 -20.43 4.39
N ILE A 631 -28.73 -19.72 5.19
CA ILE A 631 -28.69 -19.92 6.65
C ILE A 631 -29.72 -19.07 7.40
N GLY A 632 -30.47 -18.21 6.69
CA GLY A 632 -31.46 -17.30 7.27
C GLY A 632 -30.85 -16.31 8.27
N SER A 633 -29.63 -15.82 8.01
CA SER A 633 -28.91 -14.89 8.89
C SER A 633 -28.69 -13.54 8.24
N ASP A 634 -29.14 -12.48 8.91
CA ASP A 634 -28.81 -11.09 8.55
C ASP A 634 -27.48 -10.63 9.15
N SER A 635 -26.83 -11.48 9.97
CA SER A 635 -25.54 -11.19 10.57
C SER A 635 -24.40 -11.60 9.64
N LEU A 636 -23.64 -10.62 9.15
CA LEU A 636 -22.42 -10.86 8.37
C LEU A 636 -21.40 -11.71 9.14
N PHE A 637 -21.31 -11.53 10.47
CA PHE A 637 -20.42 -12.34 11.32
C PHE A 637 -20.89 -13.80 11.45
N GLY A 638 -22.20 -14.05 11.32
CA GLY A 638 -22.71 -15.43 11.29
C GLY A 638 -22.53 -16.12 9.93
N VAL A 639 -22.32 -15.33 8.87
CA VAL A 639 -22.18 -15.79 7.49
C VAL A 639 -20.71 -16.03 7.11
N LEU A 640 -19.80 -15.18 7.60
CA LEU A 640 -18.34 -15.31 7.46
C LEU A 640 -17.77 -16.33 8.45
#